data_AF-A0AAV4HYH2-F1
#
_entry.id   AF-A0AAV4HYH2-F1
#
_cell.length_a   1.000
_cell.length_b   1.000
_cell.length_c   1.000
_cell.angle_alpha   90.00
_cell.angle_beta   90.00
_cell.angle_gamma   90.00
#
_symmetry.space_group_name_H-M   'P 1'
#
loop_
_entity.id
_entity.type
_entity.pdbx_description
1 polymer ?
#
loop_
_entity_poly.entity_id
_entity_poly.type
_entity_poly.pdbx_seq_one_letter_code
_entity_poly.pdbx_strand_id
1 'polypeptide(L)'
;MLDGDVFDAVEAASLSFNRSHIDIYSASWGPDDDGVVVDGPGKLAMKAFTEGIQLGRKGKGSIFVWASGNGGSAKDSCNCDGYTNSIFTVSISSTSESGVKPWYLEECSSTLATTYSSGAINEKQMATTDLHNRCTTTHTGTSASAPLAAGIIAMVLEANNDLTWRDVQYITLMTARPEPIRDGQWITNALGRKVSLRYGYGLMDASAMVDLALKWTNVPEKHECVTMSSNTNIALPPKQTYSSKMEVSACHGDPGKEINFLEHVQARVSLTFYRRGQAVIYLTSPSGTRSKLLQERPSDVTPGGFDDWPFLSVQFWGERPNGIWTLDIEDAGHNVWGSAGGGTLQSWSLVLHGTSKQPVRLKDGSGDTSAPKHESTTKETPTTTKSETLHPLMCHEECKNEHCTGPLPQDCGECKNFRMGSDCVPECPDQHYASQSDHVCHPCDPSCASCSGPTLLQCLSCPPGHPVHVTKDKGEKLPHYICSPECLPGYYRSKDSRGKAPAWSDCHVSPSNPPNTCCCYCCCVCLDPASHPASNQACCCYYQFSCSMPSTNKVIAESFAPLPVKQFDVARPLPPDPAILSPSSAHSGPPSHTYPSPALEYQGPPHAPNIPFTQYSYLGGEEEKLSLNPGFPPPDLTVGPPQYAPDPQYDPEPDYPESSFYPAENSNHLQPYDPDGFDKLLPY
;
A
#
# COMPACT_ATOMS: atom_id res chain seq x y z
N MET A 1 -9.87 8.28 -13.16
CA MET A 1 -8.54 7.74 -12.83
C MET A 1 -8.29 6.46 -13.62
N LEU A 2 -9.04 5.37 -13.38
CA LEU A 2 -8.78 4.05 -13.98
C LEU A 2 -9.36 3.83 -15.40
N ASP A 3 -10.13 4.78 -15.95
CA ASP A 3 -10.71 4.68 -17.30
C ASP A 3 -9.77 5.34 -18.33
N GLY A 4 -8.59 4.75 -18.50
CA GLY A 4 -7.50 5.25 -19.34
C GLY A 4 -6.12 4.79 -18.87
N ASP A 5 -5.07 5.24 -19.57
CA ASP A 5 -3.69 4.95 -19.18
C ASP A 5 -3.37 5.56 -17.80
N VAL A 6 -2.86 4.73 -16.89
CA VAL A 6 -2.52 5.13 -15.52
C VAL A 6 -1.02 5.35 -15.41
N PHE A 7 -0.62 6.59 -15.18
CA PHE A 7 0.77 6.98 -14.94
C PHE A 7 0.94 7.47 -13.49
N ASP A 8 2.19 7.50 -12.98
CA ASP A 8 2.54 7.99 -11.63
C ASP A 8 1.90 9.35 -11.30
N ALA A 9 1.82 10.28 -12.27
CA ALA A 9 1.16 11.58 -12.08
C ALA A 9 -0.37 11.49 -11.88
N VAL A 10 -1.04 10.55 -12.55
CA VAL A 10 -2.48 10.31 -12.43
C VAL A 10 -2.81 9.72 -11.06
N GLU A 11 -2.00 8.76 -10.61
CA GLU A 11 -2.10 8.18 -9.27
C GLU A 11 -1.88 9.25 -8.19
N ALA A 12 -0.80 10.03 -8.32
CA ALA A 12 -0.47 11.11 -7.39
C ALA A 12 -1.57 12.17 -7.29
N ALA A 13 -2.10 12.63 -8.43
CA ALA A 13 -3.19 13.60 -8.47
C ALA A 13 -4.45 13.04 -7.78
N SER A 14 -4.75 11.76 -8.00
CA SER A 14 -5.92 11.10 -7.40
C SER A 14 -5.78 10.93 -5.88
N LEU A 15 -4.59 10.50 -5.42
CA LEU A 15 -4.28 10.34 -3.99
C LEU A 15 -4.23 11.67 -3.23
N SER A 16 -3.94 12.77 -3.94
CA SER A 16 -3.85 14.10 -3.34
C SER A 16 -5.09 14.96 -3.50
N PHE A 17 -6.07 14.49 -4.28
CA PHE A 17 -7.26 15.24 -4.65
C PHE A 17 -8.03 15.68 -3.41
N ASN A 18 -8.25 16.99 -3.27
CA ASN A 18 -9.03 17.64 -2.22
C ASN A 18 -8.80 17.09 -0.78
N ARG A 19 -7.54 16.84 -0.41
CA ARG A 19 -7.13 16.28 0.90
C ARG A 19 -7.51 17.10 2.14
N SER A 20 -7.94 18.34 1.95
CA SER A 20 -8.46 19.19 3.04
C SER A 20 -9.94 18.93 3.34
N HIS A 21 -10.66 18.31 2.39
CA HIS A 21 -12.06 17.97 2.49
C HIS A 21 -12.29 16.46 2.63
N ILE A 22 -11.55 15.65 1.86
CA ILE A 22 -11.69 14.20 1.87
C ILE A 22 -10.96 13.61 3.08
N ASP A 23 -11.69 12.86 3.90
CA ASP A 23 -11.11 12.15 5.05
C ASP A 23 -10.51 10.80 4.67
N ILE A 24 -11.23 10.02 3.85
CA ILE A 24 -10.94 8.63 3.55
C ILE A 24 -10.91 8.42 2.03
N TYR A 25 -9.84 7.80 1.55
CA TYR A 25 -9.67 7.33 0.18
C TYR A 25 -9.78 5.81 0.20
N SER A 26 -10.67 5.24 -0.62
CA SER A 26 -10.80 3.79 -0.79
C SER A 26 -10.31 3.41 -2.18
N ALA A 27 -9.31 2.54 -2.25
CA ALA A 27 -8.69 2.10 -3.49
C ALA A 27 -8.50 0.59 -3.52
N SER A 28 -8.51 0.04 -4.74
CA SER A 28 -8.41 -1.41 -4.97
C SER A 28 -7.64 -1.71 -6.27
N TRP A 29 -6.72 -0.81 -6.62
CA TRP A 29 -5.85 -0.89 -7.78
C TRP A 29 -4.40 -1.04 -7.30
N GLY A 30 -3.54 -1.56 -8.17
CA GLY A 30 -2.15 -1.87 -7.89
C GLY A 30 -1.52 -2.50 -9.14
N PRO A 31 -0.35 -3.14 -8.99
CA PRO A 31 0.24 -3.96 -10.04
C PRO A 31 -0.67 -5.13 -10.44
N ASP A 32 -0.36 -5.79 -11.55
CA ASP A 32 -1.11 -6.97 -11.98
C ASP A 32 -0.99 -8.12 -10.95
N ASP A 33 -2.13 -8.68 -10.58
CA ASP A 33 -2.30 -9.77 -9.62
C ASP A 33 -1.95 -11.15 -10.22
N ASP A 34 -0.88 -11.24 -11.02
CA ASP A 34 -0.53 -12.41 -11.83
C ASP A 34 0.44 -13.39 -11.16
N GLY A 35 0.88 -13.08 -9.92
CA GLY A 35 1.87 -13.90 -9.22
C GLY A 35 3.31 -13.71 -9.73
N VAL A 36 3.56 -12.71 -10.58
CA VAL A 36 4.86 -12.44 -11.21
C VAL A 36 5.34 -11.03 -10.91
N VAL A 37 4.47 -10.03 -11.00
CA VAL A 37 4.86 -8.62 -10.90
C VAL A 37 5.35 -8.27 -9.49
N VAL A 38 6.31 -7.35 -9.43
CA VAL A 38 6.74 -6.66 -8.21
C VAL A 38 6.85 -5.20 -8.59
N ASP A 39 5.92 -4.38 -8.11
CA ASP A 39 5.87 -2.97 -8.44
C ASP A 39 5.10 -2.19 -7.37
N GLY A 40 5.16 -0.86 -7.39
CA GLY A 40 4.56 -0.02 -6.38
C GLY A 40 4.45 1.43 -6.80
N PRO A 41 4.09 2.32 -5.86
CA PRO A 41 3.94 3.74 -6.16
C PRO A 41 5.23 4.34 -6.72
N GLY A 42 5.08 5.05 -7.84
CA GLY A 42 6.13 5.91 -8.36
C GLY A 42 6.46 7.07 -7.40
N LYS A 43 7.38 7.94 -7.82
CA LYS A 43 7.89 9.01 -6.94
C LYS A 43 6.80 10.01 -6.59
N LEU A 44 5.91 10.33 -7.52
CA LEU A 44 4.83 11.28 -7.30
C LEU A 44 3.75 10.66 -6.43
N ALA A 45 3.35 9.41 -6.68
CA ALA A 45 2.37 8.69 -5.88
C ALA A 45 2.86 8.51 -4.43
N MET A 46 4.13 8.15 -4.23
CA MET A 46 4.73 8.04 -2.90
C MET A 46 4.77 9.39 -2.16
N LYS A 47 5.06 10.48 -2.89
CA LYS A 47 4.97 11.84 -2.35
C LYS A 47 3.53 12.18 -1.96
N ALA A 48 2.55 11.83 -2.78
CA ALA A 48 1.13 12.05 -2.47
C ALA A 48 0.68 11.31 -1.21
N PHE A 49 1.13 10.07 -0.99
CA PHE A 49 0.91 9.36 0.28
C PHE A 49 1.54 10.11 1.46
N THR A 50 2.82 10.48 1.34
CA THR A 50 3.57 11.15 2.41
C THR A 50 2.95 12.49 2.78
N GLU A 51 2.58 13.31 1.80
CA GLU A 51 1.91 14.57 2.08
C GLU A 51 0.44 14.37 2.52
N GLY A 52 -0.21 13.29 2.07
CA GLY A 52 -1.56 12.93 2.51
C GLY A 52 -1.60 12.67 4.01
N ILE A 53 -0.69 11.85 4.53
CA ILE A 53 -0.61 11.55 5.97
C ILE A 53 -0.07 12.72 6.82
N GLN A 54 0.61 13.69 6.20
CA GLN A 54 1.12 14.89 6.90
C GLN A 54 0.16 16.08 6.89
N LEU A 55 -0.53 16.32 5.76
CA LEU A 55 -1.29 17.55 5.52
C LEU A 55 -2.81 17.30 5.48
N GLY A 56 -3.23 16.07 5.12
CA GLY A 56 -4.63 15.69 5.03
C GLY A 56 -5.36 15.85 6.36
N ARG A 57 -6.67 16.09 6.30
CA ARG A 57 -7.53 16.19 7.50
C ARG A 57 -7.00 17.19 8.55
N LYS A 58 -6.55 18.37 8.09
CA LYS A 58 -5.96 19.43 8.94
C LYS A 58 -4.75 18.95 9.76
N GLY A 59 -3.90 18.12 9.16
CA GLY A 59 -2.71 17.56 9.79
C GLY A 59 -2.92 16.27 10.59
N LYS A 60 -4.15 15.73 10.64
CA LYS A 60 -4.43 14.41 11.23
C LYS A 60 -4.01 13.26 10.30
N GLY A 61 -3.85 13.56 9.01
CA GLY A 61 -3.46 12.64 7.95
C GLY A 61 -4.66 12.00 7.28
N SER A 62 -4.65 11.99 5.94
CA SER A 62 -5.59 11.24 5.11
C SER A 62 -5.55 9.75 5.46
N ILE A 63 -6.70 9.08 5.36
CA ILE A 63 -6.78 7.63 5.55
C ILE A 63 -6.89 6.96 4.18
N PHE A 64 -5.91 6.13 3.84
CA PHE A 64 -5.90 5.37 2.60
C PHE A 64 -6.28 3.91 2.90
N VAL A 65 -7.48 3.49 2.53
CA VAL A 65 -7.93 2.10 2.66
C VAL A 65 -7.66 1.38 1.34
N TRP A 66 -7.00 0.22 1.41
CA TRP A 66 -6.53 -0.49 0.23
C TRP A 66 -6.97 -1.95 0.23
N ALA A 67 -7.45 -2.45 -0.90
CA ALA A 67 -7.67 -3.89 -1.08
C ALA A 67 -6.34 -4.63 -1.18
N SER A 68 -6.24 -5.81 -0.59
CA SER A 68 -4.98 -6.56 -0.56
C SER A 68 -4.66 -7.36 -1.83
N GLY A 69 -5.39 -7.19 -2.94
CA GLY A 69 -5.17 -7.91 -4.21
C GLY A 69 -6.05 -9.15 -4.42
N ASN A 70 -6.13 -9.63 -5.67
CA ASN A 70 -6.98 -10.75 -6.12
C ASN A 70 -6.19 -11.92 -6.75
N GLY A 71 -4.86 -11.95 -6.59
CA GLY A 71 -3.93 -12.90 -7.19
C GLY A 71 -3.81 -14.25 -6.47
N GLY A 72 -4.70 -14.55 -5.52
CA GLY A 72 -4.61 -15.75 -4.69
C GLY A 72 -4.52 -17.07 -5.46
N SER A 73 -5.23 -17.19 -6.59
CA SER A 73 -5.16 -18.39 -7.45
C SER A 73 -3.90 -18.46 -8.32
N ALA A 74 -3.27 -17.31 -8.59
CA ALA A 74 -1.94 -17.24 -9.18
C ALA A 74 -0.81 -17.47 -8.16
N LYS A 75 -1.17 -17.67 -6.87
CA LYS A 75 -0.26 -17.70 -5.72
C LYS A 75 0.59 -16.43 -5.62
N ASP A 76 -0.04 -15.28 -5.85
CA ASP A 76 0.61 -14.01 -5.62
C ASP A 76 0.78 -13.71 -4.13
N SER A 77 1.63 -12.73 -3.83
CA SER A 77 1.85 -12.24 -2.48
C SER A 77 1.79 -10.73 -2.47
N CYS A 78 0.81 -10.19 -1.75
CA CYS A 78 0.58 -8.76 -1.66
C CYS A 78 1.75 -7.94 -1.07
N ASN A 79 2.77 -8.55 -0.50
CA ASN A 79 4.02 -7.84 -0.19
C ASN A 79 4.86 -7.46 -1.43
N CYS A 80 4.49 -7.96 -2.62
CA CYS A 80 5.03 -7.57 -3.92
C CYS A 80 4.27 -6.40 -4.56
N ASP A 81 3.13 -6.00 -4.00
CA ASP A 81 2.40 -4.79 -4.34
C ASP A 81 2.79 -3.67 -3.36
N GLY A 82 3.51 -2.66 -3.84
CA GLY A 82 3.98 -1.54 -3.04
C GLY A 82 2.89 -0.60 -2.50
N TYR A 83 1.65 -0.68 -3.00
CA TYR A 83 0.53 0.10 -2.49
C TYR A 83 -0.05 -0.54 -1.22
N THR A 84 -0.37 -1.82 -1.25
CA THR A 84 -0.84 -2.57 -0.08
C THR A 84 0.28 -2.84 0.93
N ASN A 85 1.54 -2.96 0.48
CA ASN A 85 2.75 -3.08 1.32
C ASN A 85 3.24 -1.72 1.89
N SER A 86 2.45 -0.65 1.77
CA SER A 86 2.78 0.67 2.30
C SER A 86 2.36 0.82 3.76
N ILE A 87 3.18 1.48 4.59
CA ILE A 87 2.78 1.81 5.97
C ILE A 87 1.62 2.82 6.01
N PHE A 88 1.42 3.56 4.91
CA PHE A 88 0.43 4.64 4.81
C PHE A 88 -0.97 4.13 4.49
N THR A 89 -1.09 2.87 4.06
CA THR A 89 -2.36 2.24 3.70
C THR A 89 -2.86 1.33 4.81
N VAL A 90 -4.18 1.29 4.97
CA VAL A 90 -4.89 0.29 5.76
C VAL A 90 -5.24 -0.84 4.79
N SER A 91 -4.36 -1.84 4.72
CA SER A 91 -4.56 -2.99 3.84
C SER A 91 -5.63 -3.94 4.38
N ILE A 92 -6.64 -4.22 3.56
CA ILE A 92 -7.85 -4.98 3.89
C ILE A 92 -7.99 -6.19 2.97
N SER A 93 -8.06 -7.36 3.62
CA SER A 93 -8.32 -8.63 2.97
C SER A 93 -9.81 -9.01 3.04
N SER A 94 -10.15 -10.22 2.57
CA SER A 94 -11.53 -10.71 2.48
C SER A 94 -11.76 -12.02 3.20
N THR A 95 -12.93 -12.20 3.79
CA THR A 95 -13.44 -13.52 4.16
C THR A 95 -14.80 -13.74 3.51
N SER A 96 -15.13 -14.99 3.19
CA SER A 96 -16.43 -15.33 2.64
C SER A 96 -17.53 -15.34 3.70
N GLU A 97 -18.79 -15.51 3.28
CA GLU A 97 -19.94 -15.65 4.19
C GLU A 97 -19.73 -16.72 5.28
N SER A 98 -19.10 -17.84 4.93
CA SER A 98 -18.83 -18.94 5.87
C SER A 98 -17.56 -18.77 6.72
N GLY A 99 -16.85 -17.64 6.57
CA GLY A 99 -15.65 -17.33 7.33
C GLY A 99 -14.42 -18.12 6.87
N VAL A 100 -14.29 -18.38 5.57
CA VAL A 100 -13.15 -19.08 4.97
C VAL A 100 -12.45 -18.25 3.89
N LYS A 101 -11.27 -18.70 3.46
CA LYS A 101 -10.43 -17.98 2.50
C LYS A 101 -11.07 -18.01 1.11
N PRO A 102 -11.39 -16.87 0.50
CA PRO A 102 -11.78 -16.82 -0.91
C PRO A 102 -10.61 -17.20 -1.85
N TRP A 103 -10.93 -17.76 -3.02
CA TRP A 103 -9.93 -18.27 -3.98
C TRP A 103 -8.97 -17.21 -4.52
N TYR A 104 -9.40 -15.94 -4.53
CA TYR A 104 -8.64 -14.79 -5.00
C TYR A 104 -7.78 -14.14 -3.90
N LEU A 105 -7.93 -14.51 -2.63
CA LEU A 105 -7.21 -13.84 -1.54
C LEU A 105 -5.70 -14.07 -1.63
N GLU A 106 -4.96 -12.96 -1.62
CA GLU A 106 -3.52 -12.92 -1.44
C GLU A 106 -3.13 -12.90 0.04
N GLU A 107 -2.07 -13.64 0.37
CA GLU A 107 -1.56 -13.70 1.73
C GLU A 107 -0.30 -12.83 1.83
N CYS A 108 -0.20 -11.99 2.86
CA CYS A 108 1.01 -11.24 3.16
C CYS A 108 1.00 -10.70 4.59
N SER A 109 2.17 -10.27 5.06
CA SER A 109 2.33 -9.75 6.42
C SER A 109 1.99 -8.26 6.57
N SER A 110 1.70 -7.56 5.48
CA SER A 110 1.23 -6.16 5.47
C SER A 110 -0.27 -5.99 5.73
N THR A 111 -1.10 -7.02 5.44
CA THR A 111 -2.55 -7.00 5.70
C THR A 111 -2.87 -6.71 7.17
N LEU A 112 -3.65 -5.65 7.43
CA LEU A 112 -3.99 -5.23 8.78
C LEU A 112 -5.24 -5.93 9.32
N ALA A 113 -6.29 -6.00 8.52
CA ALA A 113 -7.58 -6.56 8.91
C ALA A 113 -8.37 -7.11 7.70
N THR A 114 -9.58 -7.57 7.97
CA THR A 114 -10.46 -8.23 6.99
C THR A 114 -11.89 -7.73 7.09
N THR A 115 -12.59 -7.67 5.97
CA THR A 115 -14.06 -7.58 5.92
C THR A 115 -14.65 -8.71 5.08
N TYR A 116 -15.97 -8.80 5.05
CA TYR A 116 -16.65 -9.77 4.19
C TYR A 116 -16.57 -9.37 2.71
N SER A 117 -16.54 -10.37 1.83
CA SER A 117 -16.76 -10.23 0.40
C SER A 117 -17.37 -11.54 -0.14
N SER A 118 -17.28 -11.76 -1.45
CA SER A 118 -17.67 -13.00 -2.12
C SER A 118 -16.84 -14.21 -1.67
N GLY A 119 -17.35 -15.41 -1.94
CA GLY A 119 -16.67 -16.68 -1.67
C GLY A 119 -16.93 -17.71 -2.75
N ALA A 120 -17.20 -18.94 -2.32
CA ALA A 120 -17.63 -20.02 -3.18
C ALA A 120 -18.95 -19.68 -3.91
N ILE A 121 -19.25 -20.42 -4.98
CA ILE A 121 -20.42 -20.20 -5.86
C ILE A 121 -21.75 -20.22 -5.08
N ASN A 122 -21.83 -20.99 -4.00
CA ASN A 122 -23.01 -21.14 -3.16
C ASN A 122 -23.06 -20.16 -1.96
N GLU A 123 -22.09 -19.25 -1.85
CA GLU A 123 -22.07 -18.21 -0.83
C GLU A 123 -22.59 -16.88 -1.40
N LYS A 124 -23.14 -16.05 -0.53
CA LYS A 124 -23.55 -14.70 -0.94
C LYS A 124 -22.35 -13.86 -1.37
N GLN A 125 -22.64 -12.90 -2.24
CA GLN A 125 -21.72 -11.88 -2.72
C GLN A 125 -22.18 -10.50 -2.24
N MET A 126 -21.51 -9.44 -2.68
CA MET A 126 -21.79 -8.09 -2.19
C MET A 126 -22.96 -7.45 -2.94
N ALA A 127 -23.95 -6.98 -2.17
CA ALA A 127 -25.07 -6.20 -2.66
C ALA A 127 -24.74 -4.70 -2.59
N THR A 128 -24.83 -4.00 -3.73
CA THR A 128 -24.52 -2.56 -3.82
C THR A 128 -25.18 -1.93 -5.06
N THR A 129 -25.04 -0.62 -5.22
CA THR A 129 -25.43 0.12 -6.44
C THR A 129 -24.54 -0.26 -7.62
N ASP A 130 -25.10 -0.19 -8.82
CA ASP A 130 -24.42 -0.51 -10.07
C ASP A 130 -24.69 0.57 -11.14
N LEU A 131 -23.89 0.55 -12.21
CA LEU A 131 -23.99 1.47 -13.33
C LEU A 131 -25.41 1.51 -13.91
N HIS A 132 -25.74 2.64 -14.53
CA HIS A 132 -27.06 2.87 -15.15
C HIS A 132 -28.23 2.76 -14.17
N ASN A 133 -28.05 3.25 -12.93
CA ASN A 133 -29.05 3.26 -11.85
C ASN A 133 -29.57 1.85 -11.51
N ARG A 134 -28.69 0.85 -11.50
CA ARG A 134 -29.04 -0.53 -11.16
C ARG A 134 -28.56 -0.89 -9.76
N CYS A 135 -28.95 -2.07 -9.33
CA CYS A 135 -28.41 -2.72 -8.14
C CYS A 135 -27.75 -4.02 -8.60
N THR A 136 -26.60 -4.34 -8.00
CA THR A 136 -25.93 -5.63 -8.18
C THR A 136 -25.94 -6.39 -6.87
N THR A 137 -26.02 -7.71 -6.96
CA THR A 137 -25.77 -8.63 -5.83
C THR A 137 -24.60 -9.54 -6.13
N THR A 138 -23.78 -9.16 -7.11
CA THR A 138 -22.69 -9.99 -7.62
C THR A 138 -21.36 -9.25 -7.66
N HIS A 139 -21.19 -8.24 -6.81
CA HIS A 139 -19.89 -7.60 -6.64
C HIS A 139 -18.96 -8.50 -5.80
N THR A 140 -17.71 -8.67 -6.24
CA THR A 140 -16.77 -9.69 -5.76
C THR A 140 -15.37 -9.14 -5.56
N GLY A 141 -14.46 -9.96 -5.02
CA GLY A 141 -13.04 -9.65 -4.88
C GLY A 141 -12.70 -8.87 -3.60
N THR A 142 -11.41 -8.73 -3.31
CA THR A 142 -10.93 -7.84 -2.23
C THR A 142 -11.32 -6.38 -2.48
N SER A 143 -11.55 -6.03 -3.74
CA SER A 143 -12.07 -4.72 -4.16
C SER A 143 -13.43 -4.37 -3.55
N ALA A 144 -14.23 -5.35 -3.15
CA ALA A 144 -15.49 -5.15 -2.44
C ALA A 144 -15.33 -5.05 -0.91
N SER A 145 -14.19 -5.52 -0.38
CA SER A 145 -13.87 -5.46 1.05
C SER A 145 -13.35 -4.08 1.48
N ALA A 146 -12.44 -3.48 0.71
CA ALA A 146 -11.88 -2.17 1.05
C ALA A 146 -12.96 -1.06 1.23
N PRO A 147 -14.01 -0.96 0.39
CA PRO A 147 -15.10 0.00 0.60
C PRO A 147 -15.91 -0.24 1.88
N LEU A 148 -16.11 -1.50 2.30
CA LEU A 148 -16.77 -1.80 3.58
C LEU A 148 -15.92 -1.30 4.75
N ALA A 149 -14.62 -1.56 4.71
CA ALA A 149 -13.68 -1.07 5.72
C ALA A 149 -13.67 0.46 5.77
N ALA A 150 -13.68 1.13 4.61
CA ALA A 150 -13.79 2.59 4.53
C ALA A 150 -15.08 3.11 5.17
N GLY A 151 -16.22 2.44 4.95
CA GLY A 151 -17.49 2.77 5.62
C GLY A 151 -17.44 2.59 7.14
N ILE A 152 -16.79 1.52 7.62
CA ILE A 152 -16.57 1.31 9.06
C ILE A 152 -15.69 2.43 9.65
N ILE A 153 -14.61 2.79 8.96
CA ILE A 153 -13.72 3.87 9.40
C ILE A 153 -14.44 5.23 9.39
N ALA A 154 -15.37 5.47 8.46
CA ALA A 154 -16.18 6.68 8.46
C ALA A 154 -17.00 6.83 9.76
N MET A 155 -17.65 5.75 10.22
CA MET A 155 -18.37 5.74 11.51
C MET A 155 -17.43 5.98 12.70
N VAL A 156 -16.20 5.46 12.64
CA VAL A 156 -15.17 5.69 13.65
C VAL A 156 -14.73 7.16 13.71
N LEU A 157 -14.55 7.79 12.55
CA LEU A 157 -14.20 9.21 12.48
C LEU A 157 -15.37 10.12 12.87
N GLU A 158 -16.60 9.71 12.63
CA GLU A 158 -17.78 10.41 13.14
C GLU A 158 -17.79 10.39 14.68
N ALA A 159 -17.51 9.23 15.28
CA ALA A 159 -17.42 9.10 16.74
C ALA A 159 -16.25 9.88 17.35
N ASN A 160 -15.11 9.94 16.65
CA ASN A 160 -13.96 10.72 17.09
C ASN A 160 -13.18 11.27 15.88
N ASN A 161 -13.48 12.51 15.51
CA ASN A 161 -12.82 13.15 14.37
C ASN A 161 -11.37 13.58 14.68
N ASP A 162 -10.91 13.48 15.93
CA ASP A 162 -9.52 13.84 16.31
C ASP A 162 -8.50 12.74 16.04
N LEU A 163 -8.95 11.54 15.67
CA LEU A 163 -8.08 10.43 15.32
C LEU A 163 -7.17 10.75 14.14
N THR A 164 -5.88 10.45 14.29
CA THR A 164 -4.90 10.47 13.20
C THR A 164 -4.98 9.19 12.36
N TRP A 165 -4.31 9.19 11.20
CA TRP A 165 -4.18 7.99 10.37
C TRP A 165 -3.60 6.78 11.12
N ARG A 166 -2.64 7.00 12.04
CA ARG A 166 -2.07 5.94 12.91
C ARG A 166 -3.06 5.47 13.97
N ASP A 167 -3.82 6.38 14.57
CA ASP A 167 -4.83 6.03 15.57
C ASP A 167 -5.88 5.07 14.98
N VAL A 168 -6.28 5.31 13.73
CA VAL A 168 -7.23 4.42 13.03
C VAL A 168 -6.64 3.03 12.81
N GLN A 169 -5.35 2.91 12.48
CA GLN A 169 -4.70 1.60 12.37
C GLN A 169 -4.65 0.87 13.72
N TYR A 170 -4.30 1.57 14.81
CA TYR A 170 -4.34 1.01 16.17
C TYR A 170 -5.73 0.54 16.58
N ILE A 171 -6.76 1.34 16.35
CA ILE A 171 -8.13 0.96 16.69
C ILE A 171 -8.53 -0.27 15.89
N THR A 172 -8.28 -0.26 14.57
CA THR A 172 -8.61 -1.37 13.66
C THR A 172 -8.01 -2.70 14.15
N LEU A 173 -6.70 -2.74 14.42
CA LEU A 173 -6.05 -3.99 14.84
C LEU A 173 -6.42 -4.42 16.27
N MET A 174 -6.74 -3.48 17.16
CA MET A 174 -7.07 -3.78 18.57
C MET A 174 -8.48 -4.33 18.74
N THR A 175 -9.38 -4.02 17.81
CA THR A 175 -10.79 -4.45 17.85
C THR A 175 -11.11 -5.52 16.82
N ALA A 176 -10.18 -5.83 15.91
CA ALA A 176 -10.33 -6.91 14.95
C ALA A 176 -10.51 -8.26 15.68
N ARG A 177 -11.41 -9.08 15.16
CA ARG A 177 -11.79 -10.35 15.78
C ARG A 177 -11.34 -11.54 14.92
N PRO A 178 -10.57 -12.48 15.48
CA PRO A 178 -10.25 -13.72 14.81
C PRO A 178 -11.50 -14.56 14.48
N GLU A 179 -12.53 -14.50 15.32
CA GLU A 179 -13.81 -15.13 15.09
C GLU A 179 -14.75 -14.21 14.28
N PRO A 180 -15.60 -14.74 13.37
CA PRO A 180 -15.93 -16.16 13.14
C PRO A 180 -15.08 -16.86 12.07
N ILE A 181 -13.89 -16.35 11.72
CA ILE A 181 -13.02 -16.93 10.69
C ILE A 181 -12.51 -18.31 11.12
N ARG A 182 -12.66 -19.31 10.24
CA ARG A 182 -12.46 -20.73 10.56
C ARG A 182 -11.09 -21.27 10.14
N ASP A 183 -10.50 -20.69 9.09
CA ASP A 183 -9.25 -21.16 8.47
C ASP A 183 -8.11 -20.13 8.59
N GLY A 184 -8.08 -19.42 9.72
CA GLY A 184 -7.24 -18.26 9.91
C GLY A 184 -5.73 -18.50 9.86
N GLN A 185 -5.25 -19.74 10.08
CA GLN A 185 -3.81 -20.03 10.20
C GLN A 185 -3.09 -19.04 11.14
N TRP A 186 -3.73 -18.77 12.27
CA TRP A 186 -3.27 -17.77 13.24
C TRP A 186 -1.92 -18.13 13.83
N ILE A 187 -0.99 -17.17 13.83
CA ILE A 187 0.12 -17.14 14.78
C ILE A 187 -0.27 -16.26 15.97
N THR A 188 0.35 -16.47 17.12
CA THR A 188 0.22 -15.57 18.27
C THR A 188 1.51 -14.79 18.41
N ASN A 189 1.44 -13.47 18.34
CA ASN A 189 2.61 -12.62 18.51
C ASN A 189 3.02 -12.51 19.98
N ALA A 190 4.13 -11.82 20.29
CA ALA A 190 4.65 -11.77 21.66
C ALA A 190 3.77 -10.98 22.65
N LEU A 191 2.77 -10.22 22.16
CA LEU A 191 1.75 -9.59 22.99
C LEU A 191 0.48 -10.45 23.17
N GLY A 192 0.49 -11.70 22.70
CA GLY A 192 -0.65 -12.61 22.82
C GLY A 192 -1.77 -12.37 21.81
N ARG A 193 -1.55 -11.54 20.78
CA ARG A 193 -2.56 -11.26 19.74
C ARG A 193 -2.48 -12.29 18.63
N LYS A 194 -3.62 -12.83 18.23
CA LYS A 194 -3.73 -13.67 17.02
C LYS A 194 -3.59 -12.78 15.78
N VAL A 195 -2.74 -13.18 14.85
CA VAL A 195 -2.55 -12.51 13.57
C VAL A 195 -2.30 -13.54 12.46
N SER A 196 -2.76 -13.23 11.25
CA SER A 196 -2.78 -14.12 10.09
C SER A 196 -2.20 -13.42 8.87
N LEU A 197 -1.52 -14.16 7.99
CA LEU A 197 -1.16 -13.65 6.66
C LEU A 197 -2.38 -13.51 5.74
N ARG A 198 -3.45 -14.26 6.02
CA ARG A 198 -4.70 -14.20 5.25
C ARG A 198 -5.56 -13.03 5.67
N TYR A 199 -5.65 -12.82 6.99
CA TYR A 199 -6.71 -12.00 7.57
C TYR A 199 -6.24 -10.82 8.42
N GLY A 200 -4.91 -10.58 8.49
CA GLY A 200 -4.34 -9.62 9.42
C GLY A 200 -4.71 -9.97 10.86
N TYR A 201 -5.16 -9.00 11.64
CA TYR A 201 -5.64 -9.22 13.01
C TYR A 201 -7.08 -9.77 13.08
N GLY A 202 -7.76 -9.89 11.95
CA GLY A 202 -9.08 -10.51 11.83
C GLY A 202 -10.17 -9.60 11.28
N LEU A 203 -11.41 -10.01 11.49
CA LEU A 203 -12.60 -9.35 10.97
C LEU A 203 -12.84 -8.02 11.71
N MET A 204 -13.04 -6.94 10.95
CA MET A 204 -13.38 -5.63 11.51
C MET A 204 -14.74 -5.67 12.22
N ASP A 205 -14.81 -5.08 13.41
CA ASP A 205 -16.02 -4.95 14.22
C ASP A 205 -16.35 -3.47 14.40
N ALA A 206 -17.34 -2.98 13.66
CA ALA A 206 -17.70 -1.56 13.66
C ALA A 206 -18.11 -1.04 15.04
N SER A 207 -18.84 -1.85 15.82
CA SER A 207 -19.27 -1.46 17.16
C SER A 207 -18.06 -1.32 18.08
N ALA A 208 -17.19 -2.32 18.10
CA ALA A 208 -16.00 -2.29 18.94
C ALA A 208 -15.05 -1.15 18.54
N MET A 209 -14.90 -0.88 17.23
CA MET A 209 -14.08 0.22 16.73
C MET A 209 -14.62 1.58 17.20
N VAL A 210 -15.93 1.83 17.08
CA VAL A 210 -16.57 3.07 17.54
C VAL A 210 -16.48 3.22 19.06
N ASP A 211 -16.74 2.14 19.81
CA ASP A 211 -16.65 2.14 21.27
C ASP A 211 -15.24 2.47 21.79
N LEU A 212 -14.21 1.95 21.10
CA LEU A 212 -12.82 2.25 21.42
C LEU A 212 -12.45 3.69 21.02
N ALA A 213 -12.90 4.15 19.86
CA ALA A 213 -12.64 5.48 19.33
C ALA A 213 -13.10 6.60 20.28
N LEU A 214 -14.29 6.46 20.87
CA LEU A 214 -14.83 7.43 21.84
C LEU A 214 -13.90 7.65 23.05
N LYS A 215 -13.25 6.57 23.49
CA LYS A 215 -12.35 6.53 24.65
C LYS A 215 -10.89 6.76 24.27
N TRP A 216 -10.56 6.83 22.98
CA TRP A 216 -9.18 6.84 22.50
C TRP A 216 -8.49 8.17 22.79
N THR A 217 -7.23 8.10 23.25
CA THR A 217 -6.30 9.24 23.28
C THR A 217 -5.24 9.02 22.21
N ASN A 218 -4.99 10.03 21.38
CA ASN A 218 -4.05 9.93 20.26
C ASN A 218 -2.69 9.39 20.68
N VAL A 219 -2.12 8.55 19.81
CA VAL A 219 -0.80 7.97 20.00
C VAL A 219 0.30 9.05 20.00
N PRO A 220 1.44 8.80 20.66
CA PRO A 220 2.61 9.68 20.59
C PRO A 220 3.13 9.88 19.16
N GLU A 221 4.03 10.85 19.01
CA GLU A 221 4.75 11.11 17.76
C GLU A 221 5.40 9.84 17.20
N LYS A 222 5.32 9.68 15.87
CA LYS A 222 5.91 8.56 15.14
C LYS A 222 7.42 8.75 15.09
N HIS A 223 8.17 7.74 15.46
CA HIS A 223 9.61 7.66 15.24
C HIS A 223 9.93 6.66 14.12
N GLU A 224 11.11 6.80 13.54
CA GLU A 224 11.69 5.85 12.60
C GLU A 224 13.14 5.55 13.00
N CYS A 225 13.49 4.27 13.05
CA CYS A 225 14.84 3.82 13.32
C CYS A 225 15.30 2.83 12.25
N VAL A 226 16.45 3.09 11.64
CA VAL A 226 17.03 2.24 10.60
C VAL A 226 18.29 1.57 11.11
N THR A 227 18.39 0.25 10.96
CA THR A 227 19.61 -0.52 11.25
C THR A 227 20.03 -1.29 9.99
N MET A 228 21.29 -1.10 9.59
CA MET A 228 21.87 -1.77 8.41
C MET A 228 22.56 -3.06 8.82
N SER A 229 22.43 -4.11 8.01
CA SER A 229 23.20 -5.34 8.20
C SER A 229 24.64 -5.17 7.74
N SER A 230 25.56 -5.82 8.46
CA SER A 230 26.94 -5.97 7.99
C SER A 230 27.09 -7.05 6.89
N ASN A 231 26.06 -7.88 6.69
CA ASN A 231 26.08 -8.93 5.68
C ASN A 231 25.84 -8.33 4.30
N THR A 232 26.86 -8.40 3.45
CA THR A 232 26.81 -7.89 2.07
C THR A 232 27.32 -8.92 1.09
N ASN A 233 26.68 -9.04 -0.07
CA ASN A 233 27.08 -9.93 -1.17
C ASN A 233 27.27 -11.40 -0.71
N ILE A 234 26.32 -11.92 0.06
CA ILE A 234 26.35 -13.30 0.54
C ILE A 234 25.72 -14.23 -0.49
N ALA A 235 26.47 -15.22 -0.94
CA ALA A 235 25.94 -16.29 -1.79
C ALA A 235 24.96 -17.16 -1.00
N LEU A 236 23.76 -17.32 -1.54
CA LEU A 236 22.68 -18.11 -0.94
C LEU A 236 22.75 -19.54 -1.49
N PRO A 237 22.90 -20.56 -0.60
CA PRO A 237 22.99 -21.94 -1.04
C PRO A 237 21.65 -22.41 -1.66
N PRO A 238 21.70 -23.19 -2.76
CA PRO A 238 20.49 -23.77 -3.34
C PRO A 238 19.77 -24.69 -2.37
N LYS A 239 18.43 -24.65 -2.34
CA LYS A 239 17.56 -25.54 -1.53
C LYS A 239 17.91 -25.56 -0.04
N GLN A 240 18.45 -24.47 0.47
CA GLN A 240 18.84 -24.31 1.85
C GLN A 240 18.33 -22.97 2.38
N THR A 241 18.24 -22.89 3.69
CA THR A 241 17.92 -21.63 4.39
C THR A 241 19.22 -20.96 4.81
N TYR A 242 19.40 -19.72 4.41
CA TYR A 242 20.41 -18.82 4.96
C TYR A 242 19.77 -17.95 6.05
N SER A 243 20.41 -17.88 7.23
CA SER A 243 19.96 -17.05 8.34
C SER A 243 20.95 -15.94 8.64
N SER A 244 20.50 -14.69 8.57
CA SER A 244 21.26 -13.50 8.94
C SER A 244 20.72 -12.92 10.25
N LYS A 245 21.57 -12.84 11.28
CA LYS A 245 21.23 -12.23 12.58
C LYS A 245 21.77 -10.81 12.68
N MET A 246 20.99 -9.91 13.25
CA MET A 246 21.33 -8.51 13.49
C MET A 246 20.95 -8.12 14.91
N GLU A 247 21.91 -7.57 15.68
CA GLU A 247 21.62 -6.95 16.98
C GLU A 247 21.09 -5.53 16.75
N VAL A 248 19.90 -5.23 17.29
CA VAL A 248 19.20 -3.96 17.07
C VAL A 248 18.96 -3.26 18.41
N SER A 249 19.47 -2.02 18.53
CA SER A 249 19.26 -1.17 19.70
C SER A 249 17.98 -0.33 19.63
N ALA A 250 17.28 -0.35 18.49
CA ALA A 250 16.13 0.50 18.16
C ALA A 250 16.36 1.99 18.44
N CYS A 251 17.57 2.45 18.13
CA CYS A 251 17.98 3.85 18.30
C CYS A 251 17.86 4.33 19.76
N HIS A 252 18.02 3.41 20.73
CA HIS A 252 17.97 3.71 22.15
C HIS A 252 18.87 4.89 22.52
N GLY A 253 18.30 5.91 23.16
CA GLY A 253 18.99 7.12 23.58
C GLY A 253 19.12 8.21 22.50
N ASP A 254 18.65 7.99 21.26
CA ASP A 254 18.57 9.04 20.21
C ASP A 254 17.19 9.73 20.27
N PRO A 255 17.11 11.00 20.73
CA PRO A 255 15.85 11.72 20.83
C PRO A 255 15.16 11.85 19.46
N GLY A 256 13.90 11.44 19.38
CA GLY A 256 13.11 11.47 18.14
C GLY A 256 13.27 10.25 17.22
N LYS A 257 14.17 9.30 17.56
CA LYS A 257 14.31 8.03 16.83
C LYS A 257 14.14 6.78 17.69
N GLU A 258 14.31 6.88 19.00
CA GLU A 258 14.13 5.74 19.91
C GLU A 258 12.74 5.12 19.78
N ILE A 259 12.67 3.79 19.61
CA ILE A 259 11.41 3.05 19.54
C ILE A 259 11.38 1.99 20.63
N ASN A 260 10.37 2.05 21.48
CA ASN A 260 10.10 1.06 22.53
C ASN A 260 8.87 0.20 22.23
N PHE A 261 7.96 0.70 21.38
CA PHE A 261 6.73 0.01 20.99
C PHE A 261 6.59 0.07 19.48
N LEU A 262 6.61 -1.10 18.84
CA LEU A 262 6.51 -1.21 17.39
C LEU A 262 5.12 -0.89 16.84
N GLU A 263 5.11 -0.34 15.63
CA GLU A 263 3.98 -0.25 14.72
C GLU A 263 4.30 -1.12 13.50
N HIS A 264 4.81 -0.51 12.43
CA HIS A 264 5.26 -1.16 11.21
C HIS A 264 6.72 -1.59 11.31
N VAL A 265 7.05 -2.73 10.71
CA VAL A 265 8.43 -3.18 10.53
C VAL A 265 8.66 -3.50 9.06
N GLN A 266 9.66 -2.86 8.45
CA GLN A 266 10.08 -3.17 7.08
C GLN A 266 11.45 -3.82 7.08
N ALA A 267 11.61 -4.95 6.38
CA ALA A 267 12.92 -5.44 5.97
C ALA A 267 13.17 -4.99 4.53
N ARG A 268 14.08 -4.03 4.34
CA ARG A 268 14.49 -3.64 2.98
C ARG A 268 15.55 -4.61 2.51
N VAL A 269 15.28 -5.33 1.42
CA VAL A 269 16.14 -6.42 0.96
C VAL A 269 16.53 -6.18 -0.49
N SER A 270 17.84 -6.15 -0.75
CA SER A 270 18.40 -6.29 -2.09
C SER A 270 18.90 -7.72 -2.27
N LEU A 271 18.24 -8.50 -3.12
CA LEU A 271 18.58 -9.89 -3.39
C LEU A 271 18.45 -10.20 -4.88
N THR A 272 19.27 -11.14 -5.36
CA THR A 272 19.13 -11.72 -6.71
C THR A 272 19.00 -13.22 -6.62
N PHE A 273 18.14 -13.81 -7.44
CA PHE A 273 17.92 -15.24 -7.60
C PHE A 273 17.92 -15.60 -9.09
N TYR A 274 18.17 -16.87 -9.38
CA TYR A 274 18.00 -17.38 -10.73
C TYR A 274 16.53 -17.34 -11.17
N ARG A 275 15.59 -17.66 -10.26
CA ARG A 275 14.15 -17.44 -10.41
C ARG A 275 13.63 -16.75 -9.16
N ARG A 276 13.16 -15.52 -9.31
CA ARG A 276 12.74 -14.68 -8.17
C ARG A 276 11.64 -15.33 -7.32
N GLY A 277 10.69 -16.01 -7.95
CA GLY A 277 9.58 -16.70 -7.27
C GLY A 277 9.97 -17.83 -6.33
N GLN A 278 11.22 -18.30 -6.36
CA GLN A 278 11.72 -19.33 -5.44
C GLN A 278 12.16 -18.76 -4.08
N ALA A 279 12.34 -17.44 -3.99
CA ALA A 279 12.74 -16.81 -2.74
C ALA A 279 11.59 -16.84 -1.73
N VAL A 280 11.84 -17.41 -0.56
CA VAL A 280 10.94 -17.34 0.59
C VAL A 280 11.66 -16.61 1.71
N ILE A 281 11.01 -15.59 2.27
CA ILE A 281 11.65 -14.69 3.25
C ILE A 281 10.85 -14.71 4.54
N TYR A 282 11.55 -14.90 5.66
CA TYR A 282 11.00 -14.75 7.01
C TYR A 282 11.80 -13.72 7.81
N LEU A 283 11.12 -13.01 8.69
CA LEU A 283 11.70 -12.15 9.69
C LEU A 283 11.24 -12.58 11.07
N THR A 284 12.18 -12.74 12.00
CA THR A 284 11.90 -13.11 13.39
C THR A 284 12.30 -11.97 14.31
N SER A 285 11.38 -11.53 15.18
CA SER A 285 11.63 -10.49 16.18
C SER A 285 12.41 -11.03 17.40
N PRO A 286 13.04 -10.17 18.21
CA PRO A 286 13.73 -10.57 19.44
C PRO A 286 12.80 -11.27 20.45
N SER A 287 11.50 -10.97 20.38
CA SER A 287 10.47 -11.56 21.23
C SER A 287 9.95 -12.92 20.71
N GLY A 288 10.46 -13.40 19.56
CA GLY A 288 10.20 -14.73 19.02
C GLY A 288 9.07 -14.83 18.00
N THR A 289 8.38 -13.73 17.69
CA THR A 289 7.38 -13.71 16.62
C THR A 289 8.07 -13.90 15.28
N ARG A 290 7.59 -14.84 14.46
CA ARG A 290 8.14 -15.13 13.13
C ARG A 290 7.13 -14.79 12.05
N SER A 291 7.43 -13.78 11.25
CA SER A 291 6.59 -13.30 10.15
C SER A 291 7.13 -13.78 8.81
N LYS A 292 6.25 -14.29 7.93
CA LYS A 292 6.61 -14.61 6.55
C LYS A 292 6.41 -13.34 5.71
N LEU A 293 7.51 -12.82 5.19
CA LEU A 293 7.54 -11.59 4.39
C LEU A 293 7.29 -11.87 2.90
N LEU A 294 7.76 -13.01 2.40
CA LEU A 294 7.54 -13.43 1.02
C LEU A 294 7.30 -14.93 0.97
N GLN A 295 6.31 -15.34 0.20
CA GLN A 295 6.00 -16.74 -0.08
C GLN A 295 6.56 -17.14 -1.44
N GLU A 296 6.67 -18.44 -1.68
CA GLU A 296 6.98 -18.94 -3.01
C GLU A 296 5.88 -18.49 -3.99
N ARG A 297 6.29 -17.93 -5.13
CA ARG A 297 5.42 -17.51 -6.24
C ARG A 297 5.79 -18.32 -7.48
N PRO A 298 5.17 -19.49 -7.72
CA PRO A 298 5.62 -20.40 -8.78
C PRO A 298 5.55 -19.85 -10.21
N SER A 299 4.65 -18.88 -10.45
CA SER A 299 4.53 -18.19 -11.74
C SER A 299 5.70 -17.25 -12.00
N ASP A 300 6.35 -16.71 -10.96
CA ASP A 300 7.48 -15.79 -11.07
C ASP A 300 8.79 -16.52 -11.38
N VAL A 301 8.92 -16.92 -12.64
CA VAL A 301 10.14 -17.54 -13.18
C VAL A 301 11.18 -16.51 -13.65
N THR A 302 10.94 -15.22 -13.35
CA THR A 302 11.78 -14.11 -13.80
C THR A 302 13.16 -14.17 -13.14
N PRO A 303 14.27 -14.09 -13.92
CA PRO A 303 15.59 -13.92 -13.35
C PRO A 303 15.75 -12.48 -12.80
N GLY A 304 16.50 -12.34 -11.71
CA GLY A 304 16.66 -11.05 -11.04
C GLY A 304 16.26 -11.18 -9.57
N GLY A 305 15.67 -10.15 -8.99
CA GLY A 305 15.20 -10.26 -7.61
C GLY A 305 14.56 -8.98 -7.13
N PHE A 306 14.96 -8.55 -5.94
CA PHE A 306 14.44 -7.39 -5.26
C PHE A 306 15.58 -6.38 -5.10
N ASP A 307 15.29 -5.10 -5.30
CA ASP A 307 16.26 -4.01 -5.11
C ASP A 307 15.72 -3.05 -4.06
N ASP A 308 16.35 -3.05 -2.89
CA ASP A 308 15.96 -2.31 -1.68
C ASP A 308 14.46 -2.43 -1.36
N TRP A 309 13.85 -3.58 -1.67
CA TRP A 309 12.41 -3.75 -1.60
C TRP A 309 11.95 -3.81 -0.15
N PRO A 310 11.04 -2.92 0.31
CA PRO A 310 10.72 -2.74 1.72
C PRO A 310 9.59 -3.68 2.16
N PHE A 311 9.86 -4.98 2.27
CA PHE A 311 8.87 -5.96 2.75
C PHE A 311 8.32 -5.57 4.13
N LEU A 312 7.01 -5.30 4.22
CA LEU A 312 6.33 -4.85 5.43
C LEU A 312 5.74 -6.02 6.21
N SER A 313 5.81 -5.91 7.55
CA SER A 313 5.01 -6.72 8.47
C SER A 313 4.38 -5.86 9.55
N VAL A 314 3.08 -6.07 9.78
CA VAL A 314 2.32 -5.52 10.92
C VAL A 314 2.20 -6.53 12.07
N GLN A 315 2.76 -7.73 11.95
CA GLN A 315 2.56 -8.82 12.92
C GLN A 315 3.30 -8.61 14.26
N PHE A 316 4.27 -7.70 14.27
CA PHE A 316 5.09 -7.34 15.43
C PHE A 316 4.50 -6.17 16.24
N TRP A 317 3.29 -5.70 15.91
CA TRP A 317 2.73 -4.49 16.49
C TRP A 317 2.66 -4.54 18.02
N GLY A 318 3.28 -3.54 18.66
CA GLY A 318 3.39 -3.37 20.10
C GLY A 318 4.55 -4.10 20.77
N GLU A 319 5.30 -4.94 20.06
CA GLU A 319 6.47 -5.62 20.61
C GLU A 319 7.61 -4.64 20.91
N ARG A 320 8.52 -5.05 21.80
CA ARG A 320 9.78 -4.34 22.04
C ARG A 320 10.81 -4.75 20.99
N PRO A 321 11.41 -3.79 20.26
CA PRO A 321 12.31 -4.10 19.15
C PRO A 321 13.76 -4.42 19.54
N ASN A 322 14.17 -4.17 20.78
CA ASN A 322 15.57 -4.30 21.18
C ASN A 322 15.97 -5.78 21.27
N GLY A 323 17.10 -6.12 20.65
CA GLY A 323 17.68 -7.46 20.67
C GLY A 323 17.97 -8.00 19.27
N ILE A 324 18.07 -9.32 19.17
CA ILE A 324 18.45 -10.01 17.94
C ILE A 324 17.25 -10.18 17.01
N TRP A 325 17.33 -9.58 15.83
CA TRP A 325 16.46 -9.88 14.70
C TRP A 325 17.11 -10.91 13.79
N THR A 326 16.30 -11.81 13.22
CA THR A 326 16.80 -12.85 12.28
C THR A 326 16.03 -12.77 10.97
N LEU A 327 16.75 -12.56 9.87
CA LEU A 327 16.24 -12.68 8.50
C LEU A 327 16.61 -14.08 7.98
N ASP A 328 15.61 -14.89 7.65
CA ASP A 328 15.80 -16.17 6.97
C ASP A 328 15.42 -16.01 5.49
N ILE A 329 16.32 -16.45 4.60
CA ILE A 329 16.06 -16.53 3.16
C ILE A 329 16.21 -17.99 2.75
N GLU A 330 15.14 -18.55 2.22
CA GLU A 330 15.05 -19.93 1.74
C GLU A 330 14.90 -19.94 0.23
N ASP A 331 15.63 -20.83 -0.43
CA ASP A 331 15.36 -21.23 -1.80
C ASP A 331 14.39 -22.42 -1.79
N ALA A 332 13.11 -22.17 -2.12
CA ALA A 332 12.07 -23.19 -2.13
C ALA A 332 12.26 -24.26 -3.23
N GLY A 333 13.25 -24.11 -4.11
CA GLY A 333 13.40 -24.83 -5.36
C GLY A 333 12.98 -26.31 -5.36
N HIS A 334 11.96 -26.64 -6.15
CA HIS A 334 11.64 -28.01 -6.54
C HIS A 334 12.78 -28.65 -7.37
N ASN A 335 12.85 -29.99 -7.38
CA ASN A 335 13.81 -30.79 -8.17
C ASN A 335 13.59 -30.66 -9.69
N VAL A 336 13.79 -29.47 -10.26
CA VAL A 336 13.93 -29.31 -11.70
C VAL A 336 15.37 -29.67 -12.07
N TRP A 337 15.53 -30.77 -12.80
CA TRP A 337 16.83 -31.29 -13.21
C TRP A 337 17.61 -30.19 -13.96
N GLY A 338 18.80 -29.84 -13.46
CA GLY A 338 19.67 -28.83 -14.08
C GLY A 338 19.46 -27.37 -13.68
N SER A 339 18.53 -27.02 -12.77
CA SER A 339 18.52 -25.66 -12.19
C SER A 339 19.63 -25.48 -11.18
N ALA A 340 20.58 -24.60 -11.48
CA ALA A 340 21.41 -23.97 -10.47
C ALA A 340 20.48 -23.06 -9.64
N GLY A 341 19.94 -23.59 -8.54
CA GLY A 341 19.21 -22.78 -7.57
C GLY A 341 20.14 -21.78 -6.87
N GLY A 342 19.63 -21.15 -5.82
CA GLY A 342 20.37 -20.15 -5.06
C GLY A 342 20.34 -18.75 -5.68
N GLY A 343 21.10 -17.87 -5.03
CA GLY A 343 21.05 -16.44 -5.28
C GLY A 343 22.15 -15.69 -4.56
N THR A 344 22.06 -14.37 -4.51
CA THR A 344 22.95 -13.51 -3.73
C THR A 344 22.12 -12.51 -2.94
N LEU A 345 22.28 -12.51 -1.61
CA LEU A 345 21.83 -11.41 -0.77
C LEU A 345 22.85 -10.28 -0.88
N GLN A 346 22.51 -9.20 -1.58
CA GLN A 346 23.39 -8.07 -1.77
C GLN A 346 23.49 -7.23 -0.50
N SER A 347 22.35 -6.94 0.13
CA SER A 347 22.25 -6.21 1.40
C SER A 347 20.85 -6.37 1.99
N TRP A 348 20.72 -6.08 3.27
CA TRP A 348 19.41 -5.80 3.86
C TRP A 348 19.51 -4.83 5.04
N SER A 349 18.40 -4.18 5.33
CA SER A 349 18.24 -3.30 6.48
C SER A 349 16.89 -3.50 7.15
N LEU A 350 16.82 -3.13 8.43
CA LEU A 350 15.59 -3.13 9.19
C LEU A 350 15.16 -1.69 9.45
N VAL A 351 13.94 -1.35 9.05
CA VAL A 351 13.31 -0.06 9.34
C VAL A 351 12.17 -0.31 10.31
N LEU A 352 12.34 0.23 11.50
CA LEU A 352 11.36 0.15 12.57
C LEU A 352 10.57 1.45 12.61
N HIS A 353 9.25 1.34 12.69
CA HIS A 353 8.33 2.45 12.95
C HIS A 353 7.63 2.22 14.28
N GLY A 354 7.40 3.27 15.05
CA GLY A 354 6.72 3.14 16.33
C GLY A 354 6.88 4.34 17.24
N THR A 355 6.77 4.11 18.54
CA THR A 355 6.83 5.18 19.56
C THR A 355 7.84 4.86 20.67
N SER A 356 8.44 5.91 21.22
CA SER A 356 9.27 5.80 22.44
C SER A 356 8.43 5.63 23.72
N LYS A 357 7.19 6.14 23.72
CA LYS A 357 6.25 6.12 24.84
C LYS A 357 5.11 5.13 24.58
N GLN A 358 4.49 4.62 25.65
CA GLN A 358 3.32 3.73 25.56
C GLN A 358 2.23 4.36 24.67
N PRO A 359 1.86 3.72 23.55
CA PRO A 359 0.96 4.33 22.57
C PRO A 359 -0.51 4.25 23.00
N VAL A 360 -0.93 3.13 23.58
CA VAL A 360 -2.32 2.89 23.98
C VAL A 360 -2.62 3.60 25.29
N ARG A 361 -3.47 4.65 25.22
CA ARG A 361 -3.96 5.42 26.36
C ARG A 361 -5.46 5.69 26.17
N LEU A 362 -6.26 5.45 27.20
CA LEU A 362 -7.70 5.72 27.18
C LEU A 362 -8.00 6.97 28.00
N LYS A 363 -9.02 7.73 27.60
CA LYS A 363 -9.56 8.84 28.38
C LYS A 363 -10.12 8.27 29.69
N ASP A 364 -9.67 8.79 30.83
CA ASP A 364 -10.19 8.38 32.13
C ASP A 364 -11.68 8.70 32.23
N GLY A 365 -12.50 7.70 32.60
CA GLY A 365 -13.95 7.84 32.79
C GLY A 365 -14.37 8.67 34.01
N SER A 366 -13.43 9.37 34.66
CA SER A 366 -13.69 10.29 35.78
C SER A 366 -13.59 11.74 35.29
N GLY A 367 -14.61 12.17 34.56
CA GLY A 367 -14.77 13.52 34.04
C GLY A 367 -16.25 13.90 34.01
N ASP A 368 -16.75 14.21 35.20
CA ASP A 368 -17.89 15.07 35.52
C ASP A 368 -19.06 15.15 34.51
N THR A 369 -20.21 14.63 34.92
CA THR A 369 -21.52 14.96 34.38
C THR A 369 -21.80 16.45 34.52
N SER A 370 -21.32 17.25 33.58
CA SER A 370 -21.86 18.56 33.28
C SER A 370 -22.31 18.57 31.82
N ALA A 371 -23.58 18.20 31.64
CA ALA A 371 -24.33 18.52 30.45
C ALA A 371 -24.15 20.01 30.11
N PRO A 372 -24.01 20.40 28.82
CA PRO A 372 -23.99 21.80 28.46
C PRO A 372 -25.36 22.39 28.81
N LYS A 373 -25.42 23.19 29.87
CA LYS A 373 -26.57 24.05 30.14
C LYS A 373 -26.64 25.04 28.98
N HIS A 374 -27.75 25.00 28.25
CA HIS A 374 -28.21 26.10 27.43
C HIS A 374 -28.27 27.36 28.30
N GLU A 375 -27.26 28.21 28.17
CA GLU A 375 -27.26 29.53 28.79
C GLU A 375 -27.87 30.51 27.81
N SER A 376 -29.14 30.81 28.05
CA SER A 376 -29.89 31.88 27.40
C SER A 376 -29.42 33.20 27.98
N THR A 377 -28.55 33.91 27.27
CA THR A 377 -28.14 35.26 27.63
C THR A 377 -29.02 36.26 26.90
N THR A 378 -29.82 36.99 27.67
CA THR A 378 -30.63 38.13 27.23
C THR A 378 -29.88 39.43 27.49
N LYS A 379 -30.06 40.38 26.56
CA LYS A 379 -29.82 41.85 26.61
C LYS A 379 -28.33 42.27 26.62
N GLU A 380 -27.91 43.30 25.88
CA GLU A 380 -28.44 44.67 25.91
C GLU A 380 -28.37 45.43 24.57
N THR A 381 -29.27 46.40 24.48
CA THR A 381 -29.41 47.45 23.46
C THR A 381 -28.47 48.63 23.76
N PRO A 382 -28.08 49.43 22.75
CA PRO A 382 -27.95 50.88 22.94
C PRO A 382 -29.03 51.63 22.14
N THR A 383 -29.69 52.54 22.83
CA THR A 383 -30.72 53.45 22.32
C THR A 383 -30.07 54.63 21.60
N THR A 384 -30.49 54.97 20.38
CA THR A 384 -30.60 56.39 19.95
C THR A 384 -31.50 56.59 18.72
N THR A 385 -32.61 57.30 18.97
CA THR A 385 -33.27 58.35 18.15
C THR A 385 -33.62 58.17 16.65
N LYS A 386 -34.95 58.14 16.43
CA LYS A 386 -35.79 58.63 15.31
C LYS A 386 -35.12 59.50 14.22
N SER A 387 -35.33 59.20 12.92
CA SER A 387 -36.47 59.66 12.08
C SER A 387 -36.14 59.51 10.58
N GLU A 388 -37.09 58.94 9.83
CA GLU A 388 -37.45 59.17 8.41
C GLU A 388 -36.36 59.39 7.34
N THR A 389 -36.29 58.48 6.35
CA THR A 389 -36.77 58.72 4.97
C THR A 389 -36.74 57.42 4.15
N LEU A 390 -37.85 57.13 3.47
CA LEU A 390 -38.05 56.00 2.55
C LEU A 390 -37.23 56.26 1.27
N HIS A 391 -36.09 55.57 1.11
CA HIS A 391 -35.42 55.47 -0.20
C HIS A 391 -35.92 54.19 -0.90
N PRO A 392 -36.16 54.20 -2.23
CA PRO A 392 -36.51 53.00 -2.96
C PRO A 392 -35.40 51.96 -2.78
N LEU A 393 -35.73 50.70 -2.49
CA LEU A 393 -34.77 49.60 -2.49
C LEU A 393 -34.13 49.54 -3.88
N MET A 394 -32.91 50.07 -4.02
CA MET A 394 -32.12 49.85 -5.21
C MET A 394 -31.51 48.47 -5.08
N CYS A 395 -31.94 47.54 -5.94
CA CYS A 395 -31.32 46.24 -6.04
C CYS A 395 -29.89 46.37 -6.53
N HIS A 396 -29.06 45.40 -6.14
CA HIS A 396 -27.73 45.26 -6.71
C HIS A 396 -27.82 45.16 -8.25
N GLU A 397 -26.87 45.76 -8.97
CA GLU A 397 -26.88 45.84 -10.44
C GLU A 397 -26.80 44.48 -11.15
N GLU A 398 -26.38 43.46 -10.39
CA GLU A 398 -26.31 42.06 -10.79
C GLU A 398 -27.57 41.24 -10.43
N CYS A 399 -28.61 41.87 -9.87
CA CYS A 399 -29.91 41.23 -9.70
C CYS A 399 -30.73 41.28 -10.99
N LYS A 400 -31.39 40.17 -11.33
CA LYS A 400 -32.28 40.10 -12.49
C LYS A 400 -33.65 40.68 -12.15
N ASN A 401 -34.13 41.60 -12.98
CA ASN A 401 -35.50 42.17 -12.96
C ASN A 401 -35.94 42.91 -11.69
N GLU A 402 -35.03 43.52 -10.91
CA GLU A 402 -35.36 44.29 -9.69
C GLU A 402 -36.02 43.47 -8.56
N HIS A 403 -35.99 42.14 -8.65
CA HIS A 403 -36.44 41.25 -7.57
C HIS A 403 -35.30 40.98 -6.58
N CYS A 404 -35.17 41.86 -5.58
CA CYS A 404 -34.21 41.71 -4.49
C CYS A 404 -34.85 41.98 -3.12
N THR A 405 -34.24 41.44 -2.07
CA THR A 405 -34.61 41.72 -0.67
C THR A 405 -33.78 42.84 -0.05
N GLY A 406 -32.80 43.37 -0.79
CA GLY A 406 -31.81 44.33 -0.32
C GLY A 406 -30.80 44.74 -1.42
N PRO A 407 -29.91 45.70 -1.13
CA PRO A 407 -28.98 46.26 -2.11
C PRO A 407 -27.69 45.47 -2.32
N LEU A 408 -27.45 44.38 -1.56
CA LEU A 408 -26.20 43.61 -1.67
C LEU A 408 -26.29 42.53 -2.75
N PRO A 409 -25.15 42.07 -3.33
CA PRO A 409 -25.13 40.98 -4.31
C PRO A 409 -25.81 39.68 -3.87
N GLN A 410 -25.81 39.43 -2.55
CA GLN A 410 -26.42 38.27 -1.91
C GLN A 410 -27.95 38.36 -1.75
N ASP A 411 -28.52 39.56 -1.86
CA ASP A 411 -29.94 39.82 -1.67
C ASP A 411 -30.75 39.65 -2.96
N CYS A 412 -30.11 39.20 -4.04
CA CYS A 412 -30.75 38.92 -5.32
C CYS A 412 -31.49 37.57 -5.30
N GLY A 413 -32.78 37.57 -5.64
CA GLY A 413 -33.53 36.33 -5.84
C GLY A 413 -32.99 35.53 -7.04
N GLU A 414 -32.65 36.23 -8.13
CA GLU A 414 -32.00 35.66 -9.31
C GLU A 414 -30.84 36.54 -9.77
N CYS A 415 -29.75 35.92 -10.19
CA CYS A 415 -28.58 36.61 -10.74
C CYS A 415 -28.80 36.95 -12.20
N LYS A 416 -28.36 38.15 -12.59
CA LYS A 416 -28.36 38.63 -13.98
C LYS A 416 -27.39 37.83 -14.86
N ASN A 417 -26.21 37.51 -14.32
CA ASN A 417 -25.14 36.80 -15.03
C ASN A 417 -24.84 35.44 -14.39
N PHE A 418 -24.06 35.39 -13.29
CA PHE A 418 -23.67 34.14 -12.64
C PHE A 418 -23.84 34.18 -11.11
N ARG A 419 -24.05 33.02 -10.50
CA ARG A 419 -24.11 32.85 -9.04
C ARG A 419 -22.82 32.21 -8.52
N MET A 420 -22.23 32.81 -7.48
CA MET A 420 -21.08 32.26 -6.74
C MET A 420 -21.44 32.22 -5.25
N GLY A 421 -21.71 31.03 -4.72
CA GLY A 421 -22.25 30.89 -3.37
C GLY A 421 -23.58 31.64 -3.22
N SER A 422 -23.64 32.60 -2.29
CA SER A 422 -24.79 33.49 -2.11
C SER A 422 -24.83 34.66 -3.10
N ASP A 423 -23.70 35.00 -3.73
CA ASP A 423 -23.50 36.29 -4.38
C ASP A 423 -23.74 36.21 -5.89
N CYS A 424 -24.35 37.25 -6.46
CA CYS A 424 -24.45 37.43 -7.91
C CYS A 424 -23.26 38.22 -8.45
N VAL A 425 -22.55 37.64 -9.43
CA VAL A 425 -21.34 38.21 -10.02
C VAL A 425 -21.48 38.35 -11.54
N PRO A 426 -20.89 39.40 -12.15
CA PRO A 426 -20.96 39.61 -13.60
C PRO A 426 -20.15 38.58 -14.39
N GLU A 427 -19.01 38.14 -13.83
CA GLU A 427 -18.12 37.12 -14.38
C GLU A 427 -17.58 36.26 -13.24
N CYS A 428 -17.24 35.00 -13.53
CA CYS A 428 -16.67 34.11 -12.53
C CYS A 428 -15.22 34.52 -12.23
N PRO A 429 -14.83 34.64 -10.95
CA PRO A 429 -13.47 34.98 -10.57
C PRO A 429 -12.49 33.85 -10.94
N ASP A 430 -11.20 34.16 -10.92
CA ASP A 430 -10.12 33.17 -11.06
C ASP A 430 -10.37 31.94 -10.15
N GLN A 431 -9.85 30.78 -10.55
CA GLN A 431 -10.15 29.46 -9.97
C GLN A 431 -11.58 28.95 -10.19
N HIS A 432 -12.41 29.63 -10.97
CA HIS A 432 -13.75 29.17 -11.32
C HIS A 432 -14.06 29.40 -12.81
N TYR A 433 -14.89 28.53 -13.40
CA TYR A 433 -15.40 28.70 -14.75
C TYR A 433 -16.90 28.93 -14.76
N ALA A 434 -17.36 29.69 -15.74
CA ALA A 434 -18.76 29.97 -15.96
C ALA A 434 -19.44 28.79 -16.66
N SER A 435 -20.36 28.12 -15.97
CA SER A 435 -21.22 27.11 -16.60
C SER A 435 -22.42 27.78 -17.26
N GLN A 436 -22.55 27.60 -18.56
CA GLN A 436 -23.65 28.17 -19.34
C GLN A 436 -24.97 27.40 -19.16
N SER A 437 -24.94 26.18 -18.62
CA SER A 437 -26.13 25.35 -18.43
C SER A 437 -26.94 25.69 -17.19
N ASP A 438 -26.28 26.15 -16.12
CA ASP A 438 -26.92 26.48 -14.84
C ASP A 438 -26.66 27.92 -14.36
N HIS A 439 -25.85 28.70 -15.11
CA HIS A 439 -25.47 30.07 -14.74
C HIS A 439 -24.80 30.16 -13.36
N VAL A 440 -24.02 29.13 -12.99
CA VAL A 440 -23.26 29.08 -11.74
C VAL A 440 -21.76 29.07 -12.04
N CYS A 441 -20.98 29.70 -11.15
CA CYS A 441 -19.53 29.60 -11.17
C CYS A 441 -19.07 28.32 -10.47
N HIS A 442 -18.50 27.38 -11.24
CA HIS A 442 -17.98 26.13 -10.70
C HIS A 442 -16.47 26.19 -10.55
N PRO A 443 -15.88 25.53 -9.53
CA PRO A 443 -14.44 25.54 -9.32
C PRO A 443 -13.70 24.86 -10.47
N CYS A 444 -12.55 25.42 -10.81
CA CYS A 444 -11.57 24.81 -11.70
C CYS A 444 -10.89 23.61 -11.04
N ASP A 445 -10.16 22.83 -11.86
CA ASP A 445 -9.13 21.95 -11.30
C ASP A 445 -8.11 22.80 -10.51
N PRO A 446 -7.74 22.40 -9.27
CA PRO A 446 -6.86 23.19 -8.40
C PRO A 446 -5.47 23.48 -8.98
N SER A 447 -5.06 22.75 -10.02
CA SER A 447 -3.79 23.01 -10.73
C SER A 447 -3.88 24.22 -11.67
N CYS A 448 -5.08 24.63 -12.09
CA CYS A 448 -5.29 25.78 -12.97
C CYS A 448 -5.34 27.09 -12.18
N ALA A 449 -5.03 28.23 -12.81
CA ALA A 449 -5.37 29.56 -12.30
C ALA A 449 -6.68 30.09 -12.89
N SER A 450 -6.94 29.78 -14.16
CA SER A 450 -8.24 29.93 -14.81
C SER A 450 -8.51 28.70 -15.66
N CYS A 451 -9.77 28.37 -15.92
CA CYS A 451 -10.14 27.19 -16.68
C CYS A 451 -11.41 27.42 -17.50
N SER A 452 -11.63 26.53 -18.47
CA SER A 452 -12.85 26.45 -19.28
C SER A 452 -13.80 25.35 -18.82
N GLY A 453 -13.39 24.54 -17.85
CA GLY A 453 -14.13 23.40 -17.33
C GLY A 453 -13.41 22.75 -16.14
N PRO A 454 -14.01 21.71 -15.55
CA PRO A 454 -13.62 21.19 -14.24
C PRO A 454 -12.39 20.26 -14.29
N THR A 455 -11.89 19.92 -15.47
CA THR A 455 -10.84 18.91 -15.64
C THR A 455 -9.44 19.51 -15.79
N LEU A 456 -8.41 18.74 -15.45
CA LEU A 456 -7.00 19.13 -15.55
C LEU A 456 -6.52 19.47 -16.98
N LEU A 457 -7.28 19.09 -18.01
CA LEU A 457 -6.99 19.37 -19.43
C LEU A 457 -7.56 20.72 -19.88
N GLN A 458 -8.48 21.29 -19.10
CA GLN A 458 -9.26 22.47 -19.45
C GLN A 458 -8.72 23.75 -18.79
N CYS A 459 -7.47 23.76 -18.33
CA CYS A 459 -6.84 24.99 -17.86
C CYS A 459 -6.74 26.02 -18.99
N LEU A 460 -6.89 27.30 -18.67
CA LEU A 460 -6.67 28.43 -19.58
C LEU A 460 -5.44 29.25 -19.17
N SER A 461 -5.10 29.24 -17.88
CA SER A 461 -3.86 29.80 -17.35
C SER A 461 -3.40 29.01 -16.12
N CYS A 462 -2.11 29.09 -15.79
CA CYS A 462 -1.53 28.40 -14.63
C CYS A 462 -1.21 29.35 -13.48
N PRO A 463 -1.22 28.88 -12.22
CA PRO A 463 -0.79 29.67 -11.07
C PRO A 463 0.66 30.13 -11.22
N PRO A 464 1.05 31.27 -10.64
CA PRO A 464 2.41 31.79 -10.75
C PRO A 464 3.46 30.71 -10.43
N GLY A 465 4.42 30.51 -11.34
CA GLY A 465 5.49 29.52 -11.19
C GLY A 465 5.21 28.12 -11.73
N HIS A 466 4.01 27.83 -12.26
CA HIS A 466 3.66 26.53 -12.87
C HIS A 466 3.75 26.61 -14.41
N PRO A 467 4.58 25.79 -15.09
CA PRO A 467 4.58 25.71 -16.55
C PRO A 467 3.25 25.18 -17.12
N VAL A 468 2.84 25.79 -18.24
CA VAL A 468 1.75 25.32 -19.09
C VAL A 468 2.27 24.26 -20.05
N HIS A 469 1.64 23.09 -20.09
CA HIS A 469 1.90 22.03 -21.06
C HIS A 469 0.77 21.98 -22.08
N VAL A 470 1.12 21.98 -23.37
CA VAL A 470 0.13 21.92 -24.46
C VAL A 470 0.09 20.51 -25.02
N THR A 471 -1.02 19.80 -24.81
CA THR A 471 -1.23 18.48 -25.43
C THR A 471 -2.11 18.62 -26.67
N LYS A 472 -1.83 17.81 -27.69
CA LYS A 472 -2.65 17.69 -28.91
C LYS A 472 -3.04 16.24 -29.06
N ASP A 473 -4.27 15.91 -28.71
CA ASP A 473 -4.81 14.59 -29.01
C ASP A 473 -5.18 14.48 -30.49
N LYS A 474 -4.92 13.31 -31.08
CA LYS A 474 -5.21 13.05 -32.49
C LYS A 474 -6.72 13.01 -32.71
N GLY A 475 -7.30 14.13 -33.10
CA GLY A 475 -8.71 14.24 -33.48
C GLY A 475 -9.40 15.51 -33.01
N GLU A 476 -8.81 16.25 -32.07
CA GLU A 476 -9.43 17.44 -31.51
C GLU A 476 -8.99 18.75 -32.18
N LYS A 477 -9.94 19.69 -32.31
CA LYS A 477 -9.73 20.98 -33.01
C LYS A 477 -9.04 22.04 -32.15
N LEU A 478 -8.94 21.85 -30.84
CA LEU A 478 -8.37 22.82 -29.89
C LEU A 478 -7.30 22.14 -29.02
N PRO A 479 -6.20 22.85 -28.67
CA PRO A 479 -5.19 22.33 -27.76
C PRO A 479 -5.70 22.28 -26.31
N HIS A 480 -5.32 21.23 -25.58
CA HIS A 480 -5.52 21.14 -24.13
C HIS A 480 -4.32 21.71 -23.39
N TYR A 481 -4.56 22.32 -22.23
CA TYR A 481 -3.52 22.94 -21.42
C TYR A 481 -3.52 22.33 -20.03
N ILE A 482 -2.35 21.84 -19.61
CA ILE A 482 -2.14 21.23 -18.29
C ILE A 482 -1.16 22.09 -17.50
N CYS A 483 -1.49 22.37 -16.25
CA CYS A 483 -0.63 23.09 -15.32
C CYS A 483 0.07 22.11 -14.39
N SER A 484 1.41 22.09 -14.37
CA SER A 484 2.18 21.23 -13.48
C SER A 484 3.33 22.01 -12.84
N PRO A 485 3.68 21.79 -11.56
CA PRO A 485 4.81 22.45 -10.92
C PRO A 485 6.17 22.04 -11.50
N GLU A 486 6.24 20.91 -12.20
CA GLU A 486 7.44 20.38 -12.88
C GLU A 486 7.16 20.10 -14.37
N CYS A 487 8.21 19.97 -15.19
CA CYS A 487 8.00 19.59 -16.59
C CYS A 487 7.55 18.13 -16.67
N LEU A 488 6.48 17.84 -17.43
CA LEU A 488 6.00 16.47 -17.68
C LEU A 488 7.09 15.63 -18.38
N PRO A 489 7.08 14.29 -18.21
CA PRO A 489 7.99 13.40 -18.94
C PRO A 489 7.99 13.71 -20.45
N GLY A 490 9.17 13.88 -21.05
CA GLY A 490 9.34 14.30 -22.45
C GLY A 490 9.54 15.81 -22.66
N TYR A 491 9.38 16.62 -21.61
CA TYR A 491 9.60 18.07 -21.63
C TYR A 491 10.74 18.49 -20.70
N TYR A 492 11.52 19.51 -21.06
CA TYR A 492 12.65 20.00 -20.25
C TYR A 492 12.70 21.53 -20.21
N ARG A 493 13.36 22.06 -19.15
CA ARG A 493 13.61 23.51 -19.00
C ARG A 493 14.84 23.92 -19.81
N SER A 494 14.67 24.86 -20.74
CA SER A 494 15.80 25.49 -21.44
C SER A 494 16.37 26.63 -20.59
N LYS A 495 17.70 26.73 -20.46
CA LYS A 495 18.38 27.88 -19.83
C LYS A 495 18.71 28.93 -20.89
N ASP A 496 18.53 30.21 -20.58
CA ASP A 496 18.96 31.30 -21.47
C ASP A 496 20.51 31.36 -21.56
N SER A 497 21.01 31.99 -22.63
CA SER A 497 22.43 32.10 -22.96
C SER A 497 23.25 33.01 -22.03
N ARG A 498 22.66 33.49 -20.92
CA ARG A 498 23.34 34.34 -19.92
C ARG A 498 23.26 33.79 -18.50
N GLY A 499 22.76 32.57 -18.31
CA GLY A 499 22.76 31.89 -17.01
C GLY A 499 21.86 32.54 -15.96
N LYS A 500 20.93 33.41 -16.35
CA LYS A 500 19.83 33.85 -15.49
C LYS A 500 18.60 32.99 -15.81
N ALA A 501 17.88 32.58 -14.77
CA ALA A 501 16.59 31.92 -14.96
C ALA A 501 15.67 32.85 -15.77
N PRO A 502 15.15 32.42 -16.94
CA PRO A 502 14.14 33.21 -17.63
C PRO A 502 12.88 33.28 -16.75
N ALA A 503 12.07 34.32 -16.96
CA ALA A 503 10.75 34.40 -16.38
C ALA A 503 9.92 33.18 -16.86
N TRP A 504 9.73 32.23 -15.94
CA TRP A 504 8.68 31.22 -15.77
C TRP A 504 7.60 31.00 -16.86
N SER A 505 8.00 30.82 -18.12
CA SER A 505 7.14 30.23 -19.15
C SER A 505 7.94 29.36 -20.12
N ASP A 506 7.43 28.14 -20.32
CA ASP A 506 7.72 27.17 -21.39
C ASP A 506 8.72 26.04 -21.06
N CYS A 507 8.16 24.87 -20.73
CA CYS A 507 8.82 23.58 -20.88
C CYS A 507 8.81 23.20 -22.36
N HIS A 508 9.97 22.81 -22.94
CA HIS A 508 10.08 22.48 -24.36
C HIS A 508 10.09 20.97 -24.62
N VAL A 509 9.49 20.56 -25.75
CA VAL A 509 9.59 19.20 -26.30
C VAL A 509 11.00 19.00 -26.88
N SER A 510 11.64 17.87 -26.57
CA SER A 510 12.93 17.51 -27.19
C SER A 510 12.79 17.33 -28.70
N PRO A 511 13.53 18.07 -29.54
CA PRO A 511 13.50 17.89 -30.99
C PRO A 511 14.01 16.51 -31.44
N SER A 512 14.61 15.72 -30.54
CA SER A 512 15.29 14.47 -30.87
C SER A 512 14.68 13.20 -30.27
N ASN A 513 13.46 13.22 -29.73
CA ASN A 513 12.75 11.96 -29.42
C ASN A 513 11.22 12.17 -29.30
N PRO A 514 10.38 11.51 -30.12
CA PRO A 514 8.94 11.40 -29.88
C PRO A 514 8.64 10.53 -28.63
N PRO A 515 7.42 10.57 -28.06
CA PRO A 515 7.11 10.17 -26.68
C PRO A 515 7.31 8.69 -26.28
N ASN A 516 7.92 7.85 -27.11
CA ASN A 516 8.06 6.40 -26.85
C ASN A 516 9.51 5.94 -26.60
N THR A 517 10.35 6.72 -25.92
CA THR A 517 11.72 6.26 -25.57
C THR A 517 12.12 6.58 -24.14
N CYS A 518 12.42 5.54 -23.37
CA CYS A 518 12.88 5.57 -21.98
C CYS A 518 14.06 6.54 -21.77
N CYS A 519 13.98 7.39 -20.75
CA CYS A 519 15.09 8.26 -20.32
C CYS A 519 15.84 7.67 -19.12
N CYS A 520 17.13 7.35 -19.30
CA CYS A 520 18.12 7.33 -18.23
C CYS A 520 18.72 8.75 -18.10
N TYR A 521 18.66 9.38 -16.92
CA TYR A 521 19.31 10.68 -16.66
C TYR A 521 20.69 10.50 -16.03
N CYS A 522 21.74 10.99 -16.70
CA CYS A 522 23.03 11.33 -16.10
C CYS A 522 23.10 12.86 -15.89
N CYS A 523 23.43 13.31 -14.67
CA CYS A 523 23.79 14.70 -14.38
C CYS A 523 25.31 14.87 -14.47
N CYS A 524 25.79 15.81 -15.29
CA CYS A 524 27.16 16.33 -15.21
C CYS A 524 27.13 17.78 -14.68
N VAL A 525 27.89 18.04 -13.61
CA VAL A 525 28.17 19.39 -13.10
C VAL A 525 29.59 19.76 -13.58
N CYS A 526 29.72 20.86 -14.33
CA CYS A 526 31.02 21.42 -14.70
C CYS A 526 31.42 22.53 -13.70
N LEU A 527 32.64 22.45 -13.18
CA LEU A 527 33.30 23.53 -12.42
C LEU A 527 34.21 24.38 -13.35
N ASP A 528 34.37 25.64 -12.97
CA ASP A 528 34.93 26.85 -13.60
C ASP A 528 36.16 26.72 -14.56
N PRO A 529 36.28 27.55 -15.63
CA PRO A 529 37.36 27.47 -16.62
C PRO A 529 38.42 28.56 -16.41
N ALA A 530 39.50 28.26 -15.69
CA ALA A 530 40.64 29.18 -15.60
C ALA A 530 41.98 28.48 -15.35
N SER A 531 42.41 27.60 -16.28
CA SER A 531 43.84 27.34 -16.53
C SER A 531 44.06 26.38 -17.72
N HIS A 532 44.81 26.87 -18.71
CA HIS A 532 45.58 26.13 -19.74
C HIS A 532 44.92 25.70 -21.07
N PRO A 533 45.74 25.67 -22.17
CA PRO A 533 45.29 25.92 -23.53
C PRO A 533 45.03 24.63 -24.33
N ALA A 534 44.35 24.83 -25.46
CA ALA A 534 43.87 23.84 -26.41
C ALA A 534 44.84 22.66 -26.70
N SER A 535 44.42 21.46 -26.30
CA SER A 535 44.67 20.21 -27.04
C SER A 535 43.67 19.15 -26.58
N ASN A 536 43.04 18.46 -27.54
CA ASN A 536 42.12 17.33 -27.39
C ASN A 536 42.26 16.55 -26.08
N GLN A 537 41.20 16.49 -25.26
CA GLN A 537 41.07 15.46 -24.24
C GLN A 537 39.65 14.91 -24.13
N ALA A 538 39.62 13.59 -24.05
CA ALA A 538 38.48 12.70 -23.90
C ALA A 538 37.80 12.87 -22.53
N CYS A 539 36.47 12.71 -22.50
CA CYS A 539 35.76 12.32 -21.29
C CYS A 539 35.68 10.79 -21.24
N CYS A 540 36.37 10.18 -20.29
CA CYS A 540 36.14 8.79 -19.90
C CYS A 540 34.80 8.69 -19.14
N CYS A 541 33.81 8.00 -19.72
CA CYS A 541 32.72 7.41 -18.95
C CYS A 541 33.07 5.94 -18.71
N TYR A 542 33.20 5.55 -17.45
CA TYR A 542 33.30 4.15 -17.04
C TYR A 542 31.89 3.58 -16.87
N TYR A 543 31.75 2.29 -17.20
CA TYR A 543 30.55 1.44 -17.23
C TYR A 543 29.75 1.39 -18.54
N GLN A 544 30.06 0.34 -19.30
CA GLN A 544 29.21 -0.28 -20.33
C GLN A 544 28.00 -0.96 -19.68
N PHE A 545 26.81 -0.65 -20.15
CA PHE A 545 25.76 -1.68 -20.30
C PHE A 545 25.22 -1.61 -21.73
N SER A 546 25.29 -2.76 -22.39
CA SER A 546 24.86 -3.00 -23.76
C SER A 546 23.35 -2.96 -23.85
N CYS A 547 22.81 -2.09 -24.71
CA CYS A 547 21.44 -2.23 -25.21
C CYS A 547 21.44 -3.27 -26.35
N SER A 548 20.75 -4.39 -26.17
CA SER A 548 20.43 -5.33 -27.25
C SER A 548 19.21 -4.83 -28.02
N MET A 549 19.40 -4.49 -29.29
CA MET A 549 18.31 -4.33 -30.28
C MET A 549 18.22 -5.59 -31.15
N PRO A 550 17.04 -5.87 -31.75
CA PRO A 550 16.72 -7.16 -32.36
C PRO A 550 17.50 -7.41 -33.65
N SER A 551 17.83 -8.68 -33.87
CA SER A 551 18.62 -9.16 -35.00
C SER A 551 17.81 -9.20 -36.30
N THR A 552 18.30 -8.49 -37.32
CA THR A 552 18.05 -8.85 -38.73
C THR A 552 19.37 -8.90 -39.50
N ASN A 553 19.67 -10.10 -40.00
CA ASN A 553 20.43 -10.44 -41.20
C ASN A 553 21.94 -10.13 -41.30
N LYS A 554 22.69 -11.24 -41.20
CA LYS A 554 23.54 -11.88 -42.23
C LYS A 554 24.94 -11.31 -42.55
N VAL A 555 25.83 -12.31 -42.75
CA VAL A 555 27.14 -12.37 -43.43
C VAL A 555 28.33 -11.79 -42.61
N ILE A 556 29.54 -12.37 -42.51
CA ILE A 556 30.29 -13.44 -43.19
C ILE A 556 31.16 -14.17 -42.14
N ALA A 557 31.42 -15.45 -42.39
CA ALA A 557 32.35 -16.32 -41.66
C ALA A 557 33.81 -15.81 -41.64
N GLU A 558 34.57 -16.18 -40.61
CA GLU A 558 35.82 -16.93 -40.81
C GLU A 558 36.38 -17.46 -39.48
N SER A 559 36.67 -18.76 -39.52
CA SER A 559 37.35 -19.63 -38.57
C SER A 559 38.79 -19.20 -38.28
N PHE A 560 39.29 -19.42 -37.04
CA PHE A 560 40.57 -20.09 -36.76
C PHE A 560 40.72 -20.41 -35.26
N ALA A 561 41.11 -21.64 -34.96
CA ALA A 561 41.69 -22.10 -33.69
C ALA A 561 43.08 -22.71 -34.02
N PRO A 562 43.89 -23.20 -33.06
CA PRO A 562 44.49 -22.58 -31.86
C PRO A 562 46.05 -22.79 -31.78
N LEU A 563 46.67 -22.35 -30.65
CA LEU A 563 47.99 -22.77 -30.04
C LEU A 563 49.31 -22.04 -30.48
N PRO A 564 50.45 -22.07 -29.71
CA PRO A 564 50.68 -22.07 -28.23
C PRO A 564 51.99 -21.34 -27.72
N VAL A 565 52.24 -21.41 -26.37
CA VAL A 565 53.55 -21.67 -25.66
C VAL A 565 54.51 -20.53 -25.14
N LYS A 566 54.68 -20.56 -23.79
CA LYS A 566 55.89 -20.50 -22.88
C LYS A 566 56.58 -19.20 -22.33
N GLN A 567 56.57 -19.15 -20.98
CA GLN A 567 57.65 -19.04 -19.95
C GLN A 567 58.71 -17.90 -19.94
N PHE A 568 58.92 -17.25 -18.78
CA PHE A 568 60.08 -17.41 -17.86
C PHE A 568 59.94 -16.62 -16.52
N ASP A 569 60.72 -17.06 -15.51
CA ASP A 569 60.72 -16.83 -14.04
C ASP A 569 61.05 -15.42 -13.48
N VAL A 570 60.82 -15.20 -12.15
CA VAL A 570 61.84 -14.98 -11.08
C VAL A 570 61.20 -14.61 -9.70
N ALA A 571 61.96 -14.89 -8.63
CA ALA A 571 61.67 -15.16 -7.21
C ALA A 571 61.32 -14.00 -6.22
N ARG A 572 61.03 -14.45 -4.96
CA ARG A 572 60.61 -13.77 -3.70
C ARG A 572 61.54 -12.66 -3.15
N PRO A 573 61.06 -11.95 -2.10
CA PRO A 573 61.79 -11.94 -0.82
C PRO A 573 60.93 -12.20 0.46
N LEU A 574 61.64 -12.55 1.54
CA LEU A 574 61.24 -12.93 2.91
C LEU A 574 61.17 -11.71 3.89
N PRO A 575 60.62 -11.87 5.12
CA PRO A 575 60.38 -10.80 6.11
C PRO A 575 61.52 -10.64 7.15
N PRO A 576 61.50 -9.59 8.01
CA PRO A 576 62.47 -9.41 9.10
C PRO A 576 61.94 -9.84 10.49
N ASP A 577 62.90 -10.11 11.39
CA ASP A 577 62.82 -10.65 12.78
C ASP A 577 64.01 -9.99 13.59
N PRO A 578 64.32 -10.26 14.90
CA PRO A 578 63.70 -9.80 16.18
C PRO A 578 64.72 -9.19 17.22
N ALA A 579 64.29 -8.80 18.45
CA ALA A 579 65.13 -8.76 19.68
C ALA A 579 64.33 -8.72 21.03
N ILE A 580 64.28 -9.81 21.84
CA ILE A 580 64.94 -10.16 23.14
C ILE A 580 64.53 -9.40 24.45
N LEU A 581 63.90 -10.11 25.42
CA LEU A 581 64.41 -10.45 26.78
C LEU A 581 63.36 -11.23 27.62
N SER A 582 63.82 -12.28 28.31
CA SER A 582 63.14 -13.26 29.21
C SER A 582 63.39 -12.92 30.72
N PRO A 583 63.07 -13.72 31.79
CA PRO A 583 62.56 -15.11 31.83
C PRO A 583 61.55 -15.54 32.96
N SER A 584 61.23 -16.86 32.92
CA SER A 584 60.80 -17.79 34.00
C SER A 584 59.31 -17.81 34.39
N SER A 585 58.64 -18.94 34.66
CA SER A 585 59.05 -20.34 34.91
C SER A 585 57.91 -21.32 34.58
N ALA A 586 58.27 -22.57 34.29
CA ALA A 586 57.40 -23.71 34.01
C ALA A 586 56.58 -24.18 35.24
N HIS A 587 55.38 -24.73 35.02
CA HIS A 587 55.05 -26.13 35.37
C HIS A 587 53.62 -26.56 35.01
N SER A 588 53.55 -27.68 34.27
CA SER A 588 52.60 -28.81 34.31
C SER A 588 51.10 -28.59 34.53
N GLY A 589 50.33 -29.16 33.59
CA GLY A 589 48.89 -29.43 33.71
C GLY A 589 48.50 -30.51 34.74
N PRO A 590 47.27 -31.05 34.65
CA PRO A 590 46.28 -31.08 35.72
C PRO A 590 46.30 -32.37 36.56
N PRO A 591 45.40 -32.48 37.56
CA PRO A 591 44.39 -33.51 37.39
C PRO A 591 42.97 -33.15 37.85
N SER A 592 42.05 -33.86 37.19
CA SER A 592 40.69 -34.24 37.56
C SER A 592 40.39 -34.36 39.05
N HIS A 593 39.24 -33.84 39.48
CA HIS A 593 38.44 -34.45 40.55
C HIS A 593 36.94 -34.34 40.27
N THR A 594 36.30 -35.48 40.50
CA THR A 594 34.92 -35.85 40.27
C THR A 594 34.10 -35.81 41.57
N TYR A 595 32.79 -35.56 41.40
CA TYR A 595 31.63 -35.84 42.30
C TYR A 595 31.39 -34.98 43.57
N PRO A 596 30.16 -34.95 44.13
CA PRO A 596 28.84 -35.30 43.58
C PRO A 596 27.72 -34.26 43.83
N SER A 597 26.59 -34.47 43.13
CA SER A 597 25.27 -33.89 43.40
C SER A 597 24.75 -34.14 44.83
N PRO A 598 23.77 -33.34 45.27
CA PRO A 598 22.67 -33.86 46.06
C PRO A 598 21.33 -33.67 45.33
N ALA A 599 20.59 -34.77 45.26
CA ALA A 599 19.17 -34.79 44.99
C ALA A 599 18.41 -34.21 46.21
N LEU A 600 17.40 -33.40 45.94
CA LEU A 600 16.34 -33.08 46.89
C LEU A 600 15.00 -33.28 46.16
N GLU A 601 14.35 -34.40 46.45
CA GLU A 601 12.90 -34.54 46.42
C GLU A 601 12.30 -33.57 47.45
N TYR A 602 11.28 -32.80 47.10
CA TYR A 602 10.19 -32.46 48.03
C TYR A 602 8.94 -31.94 47.30
N GLN A 603 7.93 -32.80 47.26
CA GLN A 603 6.50 -32.56 47.54
C GLN A 603 5.83 -31.23 47.10
N GLY A 604 4.80 -31.31 46.24
CA GLY A 604 3.69 -30.31 46.18
C GLY A 604 2.74 -30.45 47.39
N PRO A 605 1.52 -29.85 47.44
CA PRO A 605 0.83 -28.86 46.58
C PRO A 605 0.42 -27.60 47.46
N PRO A 606 -0.70 -26.82 47.32
CA PRO A 606 -2.09 -27.20 46.99
C PRO A 606 -2.88 -26.28 46.02
N HIS A 607 -3.91 -26.92 45.46
CA HIS A 607 -5.22 -26.42 45.02
C HIS A 607 -5.57 -24.92 45.03
N ALA A 608 -6.12 -24.52 43.89
CA ALA A 608 -6.92 -23.34 43.65
C ALA A 608 -8.13 -23.19 44.60
N PRO A 609 -8.51 -21.96 44.97
CA PRO A 609 -9.84 -21.67 45.46
C PRO A 609 -10.80 -21.37 44.31
N ASN A 610 -11.80 -22.24 44.15
CA ASN A 610 -13.07 -21.95 43.49
C ASN A 610 -13.82 -20.86 44.27
N ILE A 611 -14.17 -19.75 43.62
CA ILE A 611 -15.23 -18.83 44.04
C ILE A 611 -16.02 -18.41 42.78
N PRO A 612 -17.36 -18.36 42.84
CA PRO A 612 -18.22 -18.91 41.79
C PRO A 612 -18.71 -17.89 40.76
N PHE A 613 -19.03 -18.40 39.57
CA PHE A 613 -19.90 -17.78 38.59
C PHE A 613 -21.29 -17.54 39.20
N THR A 614 -21.62 -16.27 39.46
CA THR A 614 -23.01 -15.84 39.63
C THR A 614 -23.67 -15.78 38.25
N GLN A 615 -24.55 -16.76 38.00
CA GLN A 615 -25.67 -16.63 37.07
C GLN A 615 -26.56 -15.47 37.55
N TYR A 616 -26.78 -14.49 36.69
CA TYR A 616 -28.00 -13.69 36.76
C TYR A 616 -28.94 -14.15 35.65
N SER A 617 -30.09 -14.61 36.14
CA SER A 617 -31.28 -15.05 35.45
C SER A 617 -31.91 -13.92 34.64
N TYR A 618 -32.30 -14.27 33.42
CA TYR A 618 -33.35 -13.57 32.67
C TYR A 618 -34.66 -13.63 33.46
N LEU A 619 -35.26 -12.46 33.70
CA LEU A 619 -36.67 -12.31 34.04
C LEU A 619 -37.34 -11.58 32.87
N GLY A 620 -38.40 -12.20 32.36
CA GLY A 620 -39.15 -11.75 31.20
C GLY A 620 -40.29 -10.77 31.49
N GLY A 621 -41.07 -10.53 30.43
CA GLY A 621 -42.25 -9.66 30.34
C GLY A 621 -41.96 -8.47 29.42
N GLU A 622 -42.66 -8.18 28.32
CA GLU A 622 -44.03 -8.53 27.94
C GLU A 622 -44.13 -8.71 26.41
N GLU A 623 -44.84 -9.77 25.99
CA GLU A 623 -45.43 -9.90 24.67
C GLU A 623 -46.84 -9.27 24.69
N GLU A 624 -47.15 -8.44 23.69
CA GLU A 624 -48.52 -8.16 23.29
C GLU A 624 -48.82 -8.82 21.93
N LYS A 625 -50.03 -9.38 21.85
CA LYS A 625 -50.49 -10.44 20.94
C LYS A 625 -51.19 -9.93 19.67
N LEU A 626 -51.41 -10.90 18.77
CA LEU A 626 -52.48 -11.09 17.76
C LEU A 626 -52.11 -10.69 16.31
N SER A 627 -52.33 -11.49 15.26
CA SER A 627 -53.21 -12.66 15.07
C SER A 627 -52.77 -13.56 13.89
N LEU A 628 -52.96 -14.88 14.06
CA LEU A 628 -52.84 -15.98 13.07
C LEU A 628 -54.04 -16.06 12.10
N ASN A 629 -53.85 -16.57 10.87
CA ASN A 629 -54.42 -17.86 10.37
C ASN A 629 -54.09 -18.20 8.87
N PRO A 630 -54.27 -19.46 8.38
CA PRO A 630 -53.15 -20.26 7.84
C PRO A 630 -53.44 -21.01 6.50
N GLY A 631 -52.44 -21.76 5.99
CA GLY A 631 -52.59 -22.77 4.93
C GLY A 631 -51.50 -23.86 4.99
N PHE A 632 -51.92 -25.12 5.20
CA PHE A 632 -51.20 -26.41 5.39
C PHE A 632 -50.35 -26.91 4.16
N PRO A 633 -49.68 -28.09 4.19
CA PRO A 633 -48.57 -28.58 5.04
C PRO A 633 -47.41 -29.24 4.20
N PRO A 634 -46.29 -29.71 4.79
CA PRO A 634 -45.42 -30.71 4.14
C PRO A 634 -45.49 -32.09 4.83
N PRO A 635 -45.15 -33.19 4.11
CA PRO A 635 -45.24 -34.55 4.63
C PRO A 635 -44.01 -34.98 5.43
N ASP A 636 -44.29 -35.89 6.35
CA ASP A 636 -43.40 -36.66 7.22
C ASP A 636 -42.66 -37.76 6.44
N LEU A 637 -41.45 -38.14 6.90
CA LEU A 637 -41.00 -39.54 7.01
C LEU A 637 -39.58 -39.63 7.61
N THR A 638 -39.57 -40.21 8.81
CA THR A 638 -38.45 -40.71 9.63
C THR A 638 -37.55 -41.75 8.94
N VAL A 639 -36.22 -41.70 9.14
CA VAL A 639 -35.31 -42.88 9.10
C VAL A 639 -34.15 -42.69 10.10
N GLY A 640 -33.88 -43.71 10.92
CA GLY A 640 -32.83 -43.76 11.96
C GLY A 640 -31.41 -44.13 11.44
N PRO A 641 -30.41 -44.29 12.33
CA PRO A 641 -28.99 -44.34 11.98
C PRO A 641 -28.40 -45.76 11.90
N PRO A 642 -27.30 -45.95 11.15
CA PRO A 642 -26.31 -47.00 11.47
C PRO A 642 -24.85 -46.45 11.40
N GLN A 643 -24.02 -46.64 12.44
CA GLN A 643 -23.09 -47.75 12.75
C GLN A 643 -21.83 -47.86 11.86
N TYR A 644 -20.67 -48.04 12.52
CA TYR A 644 -19.29 -48.00 12.01
C TYR A 644 -18.63 -49.40 11.85
N ALA A 645 -17.71 -49.48 10.86
CA ALA A 645 -16.54 -50.36 10.66
C ALA A 645 -16.72 -51.81 10.10
N PRO A 646 -15.68 -52.47 9.48
CA PRO A 646 -14.30 -52.08 9.14
C PRO A 646 -13.81 -52.42 7.68
N ASP A 647 -12.52 -52.14 7.44
CA ASP A 647 -11.62 -52.24 6.25
C ASP A 647 -11.40 -53.65 5.62
N PRO A 648 -10.92 -53.75 4.36
CA PRO A 648 -10.00 -54.83 3.98
C PRO A 648 -8.77 -54.40 3.15
N GLN A 649 -7.65 -55.11 3.36
CA GLN A 649 -6.30 -54.92 2.80
C GLN A 649 -5.92 -56.02 1.77
N TYR A 650 -4.98 -55.68 0.85
CA TYR A 650 -4.12 -56.52 -0.06
C TYR A 650 -4.78 -57.23 -1.28
N ASP A 651 -4.25 -57.35 -2.52
CA ASP A 651 -3.07 -56.91 -3.36
C ASP A 651 -3.26 -57.60 -4.78
N PRO A 652 -2.30 -57.65 -5.76
CA PRO A 652 -1.73 -56.68 -6.72
C PRO A 652 -2.06 -56.94 -8.24
N GLU A 653 -1.50 -56.08 -9.12
CA GLU A 653 -1.41 -55.95 -10.63
C GLU A 653 -1.74 -57.11 -11.62
N PRO A 654 -2.05 -56.79 -12.90
CA PRO A 654 -1.03 -56.92 -13.99
C PRO A 654 -1.08 -55.90 -15.17
N ASP A 655 0.01 -55.95 -15.95
CA ASP A 655 0.55 -55.21 -17.12
C ASP A 655 -0.31 -54.89 -18.39
N TYR A 656 -0.01 -53.71 -19.01
CA TYR A 656 0.15 -53.27 -20.44
C TYR A 656 -0.80 -53.73 -21.59
N PRO A 657 -1.02 -52.95 -22.69
CA PRO A 657 0.05 -52.42 -23.57
C PRO A 657 -0.15 -51.05 -24.29
N GLU A 658 0.97 -50.64 -24.91
CA GLU A 658 1.20 -49.49 -25.80
C GLU A 658 0.29 -49.41 -27.05
N SER A 659 0.04 -48.19 -27.54
CA SER A 659 -0.04 -47.94 -28.98
C SER A 659 0.36 -46.51 -29.34
N SER A 660 0.95 -46.41 -30.53
CA SER A 660 1.81 -45.37 -31.08
C SER A 660 1.09 -44.53 -32.14
N PHE A 661 1.47 -43.26 -32.32
CA PHE A 661 1.36 -42.55 -33.62
C PHE A 661 2.41 -41.42 -33.74
N TYR A 662 2.99 -41.34 -34.93
CA TYR A 662 4.09 -40.45 -35.40
C TYR A 662 3.51 -39.26 -36.23
N PRO A 663 4.31 -38.33 -36.81
CA PRO A 663 4.13 -36.88 -36.71
C PRO A 663 3.66 -36.18 -38.01
N ALA A 664 3.42 -34.87 -37.98
CA ALA A 664 3.38 -34.03 -39.17
C ALA A 664 3.87 -32.59 -38.91
N GLU A 665 4.81 -32.15 -39.74
CA GLU A 665 5.34 -30.79 -39.88
C GLU A 665 4.45 -29.88 -40.74
N ASN A 666 4.75 -28.57 -40.64
CA ASN A 666 4.66 -27.49 -41.66
C ASN A 666 3.40 -26.60 -41.80
N SER A 667 3.55 -25.41 -41.18
CA SER A 667 3.71 -24.07 -41.78
C SER A 667 2.53 -23.27 -42.38
N ASN A 668 2.39 -22.07 -41.79
CA ASN A 668 2.12 -20.73 -42.35
C ASN A 668 0.83 -20.44 -43.15
N HIS A 669 -0.01 -19.52 -42.62
CA HIS A 669 -0.20 -18.18 -43.21
C HIS A 669 -0.99 -17.22 -42.29
N LEU A 670 -0.43 -16.01 -42.11
CA LEU A 670 -1.02 -14.80 -41.53
C LEU A 670 -1.99 -14.12 -42.52
N GLN A 671 -3.02 -13.41 -42.01
CA GLN A 671 -3.51 -12.05 -42.39
C GLN A 671 -4.90 -11.73 -41.75
N PRO A 672 -5.32 -10.46 -41.60
CA PRO A 672 -5.69 -9.85 -40.31
C PRO A 672 -7.20 -9.57 -40.09
N TYR A 673 -7.54 -9.26 -38.83
CA TYR A 673 -8.87 -8.92 -38.33
C TYR A 673 -9.25 -7.46 -38.65
N ASP A 674 -10.46 -7.27 -39.18
CA ASP A 674 -11.07 -5.99 -39.57
C ASP A 674 -12.07 -5.56 -38.47
N PRO A 675 -11.94 -4.37 -37.84
CA PRO A 675 -12.83 -3.91 -36.79
C PRO A 675 -13.79 -2.85 -37.35
N ASP A 676 -14.83 -3.26 -38.08
CA ASP A 676 -16.01 -2.42 -38.30
C ASP A 676 -17.23 -3.27 -38.68
N GLY A 677 -18.19 -3.32 -37.75
CA GLY A 677 -19.50 -3.88 -38.00
C GLY A 677 -19.93 -4.85 -36.92
N PHE A 678 -20.77 -4.39 -36.00
CA PHE A 678 -22.14 -4.87 -35.93
C PHE A 678 -22.90 -4.07 -34.88
N ASP A 679 -23.71 -3.14 -35.38
CA ASP A 679 -24.79 -2.52 -34.65
C ASP A 679 -26.10 -3.06 -35.24
N LYS A 680 -27.07 -3.36 -34.36
CA LYS A 680 -28.47 -3.80 -34.60
C LYS A 680 -28.73 -5.31 -34.81
N LEU A 681 -29.28 -5.97 -33.77
CA LEU A 681 -30.72 -6.27 -33.64
C LEU A 681 -30.99 -7.16 -32.39
N LEU A 682 -31.93 -6.71 -31.56
CA LEU A 682 -32.60 -7.38 -30.41
C LEU A 682 -33.51 -8.56 -30.86
N PRO A 683 -34.31 -9.20 -29.98
CA PRO A 683 -33.98 -10.03 -28.82
C PRO A 683 -34.70 -11.41 -28.87
N TYR A 684 -34.23 -12.41 -28.13
CA TYR A 684 -35.05 -13.52 -27.58
C TYR A 684 -34.42 -14.06 -26.31
#